data_AF-A0A6G9CV00-F1
#
_entry.id   AF-A0A6G9CV00-F1
#
_cell.length_a   1.000
_cell.length_b   1.000
_cell.length_c   1.000
_cell.angle_alpha   90.00
_cell.angle_beta   90.00
_cell.angle_gamma   90.00
#
_symmetry.space_group_name_H-M   'P 1'
#
loop_
_entity.id
_entity.type
_entity.pdbx_description
1 polymer ?
#
loop_
_entity_poly.entity_id
_entity_poly.type
_entity_poly.pdbx_seq_one_letter_code
_entity_poly.pdbx_strand_id
1 'polypeptide(L)'
;MSSNCGTDAALGDLPLIYPFLVNDPGEGTQAKRRAHATLVDHLIPPMARAESYGDISRLEQLLDEHSNISALDPSKLPAIRQQIWTLMRAAKMDHDLGLAERPEEDVFDDMLLHVDGWLCEIKDVQIRDGLHILGRAPEGDAEIELVLAMLRARQMWGGEQSVPGLREALGLSEDGDESRNRVDDVEEKAHALVRGMYDADWNPAAAEQLSDDETVVKILQFAATEVVPRLRQTNNEIKQVLHALDGGFIAAGPSGSPLRGLINVLPTGRNFYSVDPKAVPSRLAWETGQAMAESLAARYLADHGEYPRSVGLSVWGTAAMRTSGDDIAEVFALLGVRPVWDEASRRVVNLEVIDLEELGRPRIDVTVRISGFFRDAFPHVLALLDDAVQLVAALDETDEQNYVRAHAQADLAEHGDARRATTRIFGSKPGTYGAGLLQLIDSKTWRGDDDLAEVYTNWGGFAYGRGLDGIPAADDMRSAYRRINVAAKNTDTREHDIADSDDYFQYHGGMVATVRALTGKSPEAYIGDSTRPESVRTRTLSEETARVFRARVVNPRWLDAMRRHGYKGAFEMAATVDYLFGYDATTNVVADWMYEKLAETYVLDEQNQKFMTQSNPWALHGIAERLLEAAERNMWEHPEQKTLDGLRQVYLETEGELEGE
;
A
#
# COMPACT_ATOMS: atom_id res chain seq x y z
N MET A 1 -26.49 -15.46 -7.87
CA MET A 1 -26.02 -16.63 -7.09
C MET A 1 -26.90 -17.83 -7.43
N SER A 2 -26.48 -19.06 -7.10
CA SER A 2 -27.34 -20.26 -7.21
C SER A 2 -27.79 -20.72 -5.83
N SER A 3 -28.82 -21.56 -5.75
CA SER A 3 -29.34 -22.12 -4.49
C SER A 3 -28.32 -22.96 -3.70
N ASN A 4 -27.21 -23.36 -4.34
CA ASN A 4 -26.15 -24.13 -3.72
C ASN A 4 -24.98 -23.25 -3.22
N CYS A 5 -25.06 -21.93 -3.41
CA CYS A 5 -24.04 -21.01 -2.91
C CYS A 5 -24.24 -20.73 -1.42
N GLY A 6 -23.16 -20.74 -0.63
CA GLY A 6 -23.25 -20.51 0.82
C GLY A 6 -23.85 -19.16 1.20
N THR A 7 -23.55 -18.08 0.46
CA THR A 7 -24.13 -16.75 0.73
C THR A 7 -25.63 -16.69 0.43
N ASP A 8 -26.08 -17.40 -0.62
CA ASP A 8 -27.51 -17.49 -0.99
C ASP A 8 -28.29 -18.24 0.09
N ALA A 9 -27.78 -19.40 0.52
CA ALA A 9 -28.38 -20.20 1.59
C ALA A 9 -28.44 -19.49 2.95
N ALA A 10 -27.44 -18.64 3.26
CA ALA A 10 -27.36 -17.94 4.53
C ALA A 10 -28.21 -16.66 4.58
N LEU A 11 -28.20 -15.87 3.50
CA LEU A 11 -28.85 -14.55 3.48
C LEU A 11 -30.28 -14.60 2.94
N GLY A 12 -30.56 -15.50 1.98
CA GLY A 12 -31.85 -15.61 1.31
C GLY A 12 -32.35 -14.26 0.80
N ASP A 13 -33.59 -13.91 1.15
CA ASP A 13 -34.25 -12.68 0.70
C ASP A 13 -34.04 -11.49 1.67
N LEU A 14 -33.21 -11.62 2.71
CA LEU A 14 -32.98 -10.54 3.67
C LEU A 14 -32.27 -9.35 2.98
N PRO A 15 -32.83 -8.13 3.01
CA PRO A 15 -32.14 -6.95 2.52
C PRO A 15 -30.86 -6.70 3.34
N LEU A 16 -29.73 -6.55 2.66
CA LEU A 16 -28.44 -6.23 3.28
C LEU A 16 -28.11 -4.76 3.01
N ILE A 17 -28.08 -3.95 4.06
CA ILE A 17 -27.61 -2.56 4.00
C ILE A 17 -26.24 -2.51 4.67
N TYR A 18 -25.25 -1.98 3.97
CA TYR A 18 -23.86 -2.14 4.39
C TYR A 18 -23.11 -0.79 4.34
N PRO A 19 -22.83 -0.18 5.51
CA PRO A 19 -21.86 0.90 5.60
C PRO A 19 -20.47 0.44 5.14
N PHE A 20 -19.89 1.08 4.13
CA PHE A 20 -18.66 0.58 3.50
C PHE A 20 -17.66 1.71 3.21
N LEU A 21 -16.37 1.47 3.38
CA LEU A 21 -15.35 2.48 3.11
C LEU A 21 -15.30 2.87 1.62
N VAL A 22 -15.30 4.17 1.32
CA VAL A 22 -15.38 4.69 -0.06
C VAL A 22 -14.18 4.33 -0.94
N ASN A 23 -12.99 4.12 -0.35
CA ASN A 23 -11.77 3.75 -1.07
C ASN A 23 -11.49 2.24 -1.11
N ASP A 24 -12.42 1.39 -0.68
CA ASP A 24 -12.36 -0.08 -0.80
C ASP A 24 -13.39 -0.61 -1.83
N PRO A 25 -13.27 -0.20 -3.11
CA PRO A 25 -14.27 -0.48 -4.12
C PRO A 25 -14.42 -1.96 -4.44
N GLY A 26 -13.35 -2.75 -4.32
CA GLY A 26 -13.37 -4.16 -4.68
C GLY A 26 -14.21 -4.99 -3.71
N GLU A 27 -13.90 -4.83 -2.43
CA GLU A 27 -14.54 -5.51 -1.32
C GLU A 27 -16.04 -5.15 -1.25
N GLY A 28 -16.38 -3.85 -1.38
CA GLY A 28 -17.78 -3.44 -1.42
C GLY A 28 -18.50 -3.93 -2.67
N THR A 29 -17.84 -3.96 -3.84
CA THR A 29 -18.42 -4.57 -5.06
C THR A 29 -18.70 -6.06 -4.87
N GLN A 30 -17.85 -6.77 -4.14
CA GLN A 30 -18.07 -8.19 -3.83
C GLN A 30 -19.33 -8.39 -2.99
N ALA A 31 -19.55 -7.54 -1.97
CA ALA A 31 -20.78 -7.56 -1.18
C ALA A 31 -22.03 -7.28 -2.04
N LYS A 32 -21.97 -6.27 -2.94
CA LYS A 32 -23.07 -5.95 -3.87
C LYS A 32 -23.45 -7.14 -4.76
N ARG A 33 -22.46 -7.87 -5.26
CA ARG A 33 -22.67 -8.95 -6.25
C ARG A 33 -22.97 -10.32 -5.64
N ARG A 34 -22.42 -10.62 -4.46
CA ARG A 34 -22.53 -11.96 -3.82
C ARG A 34 -23.49 -12.03 -2.65
N ALA A 35 -23.95 -10.88 -2.14
CA ALA A 35 -24.86 -10.76 -1.01
C ALA A 35 -25.91 -9.64 -1.20
N HIS A 36 -26.16 -9.22 -2.45
CA HIS A 36 -27.15 -8.19 -2.83
C HIS A 36 -27.14 -6.94 -1.92
N ALA A 37 -25.94 -6.55 -1.47
CA ALA A 37 -25.77 -5.43 -0.55
C ALA A 37 -26.14 -4.09 -1.23
N THR A 38 -26.93 -3.29 -0.53
CA THR A 38 -27.07 -1.86 -0.78
C THR A 38 -26.04 -1.15 0.09
N LEU A 39 -24.97 -0.66 -0.55
CA LEU A 39 -23.94 0.06 0.18
C LEU A 39 -24.43 1.44 0.58
N VAL A 40 -23.96 1.91 1.73
CA VAL A 40 -23.98 3.32 2.11
C VAL A 40 -22.54 3.66 2.44
N ASP A 41 -21.82 4.18 1.45
CA ASP A 41 -20.40 4.42 1.62
C ASP A 41 -20.13 5.46 2.72
N HIS A 42 -18.96 5.36 3.33
CA HIS A 42 -18.52 6.29 4.35
C HIS A 42 -17.13 6.83 4.08
N LEU A 43 -16.87 7.99 4.67
CA LEU A 43 -15.62 8.72 4.54
C LEU A 43 -14.42 7.90 5.02
N ILE A 44 -13.27 8.22 4.45
CA ILE A 44 -11.96 7.80 4.93
C ILE A 44 -11.69 8.36 6.34
N PRO A 45 -10.78 7.75 7.13
CA PRO A 45 -10.35 8.33 8.38
C PRO A 45 -9.76 9.75 8.19
N PRO A 46 -9.75 10.58 9.25
CA PRO A 46 -8.99 11.83 9.21
C PRO A 46 -7.52 11.52 8.91
N MET A 47 -6.92 12.34 8.05
CA MET A 47 -5.53 12.20 7.61
C MET A 47 -4.75 13.43 8.05
N ALA A 48 -3.49 13.24 8.41
CA ALA A 48 -2.55 14.32 8.70
C ALA A 48 -1.14 13.92 8.29
N ARG A 49 -0.26 14.93 8.22
CA ARG A 49 1.19 14.70 8.05
C ARG A 49 1.77 13.95 9.26
N ALA A 50 2.69 13.00 8.99
CA ALA A 50 3.30 12.16 10.02
C ALA A 50 4.16 12.95 11.02
N GLU A 51 4.86 13.99 10.54
CA GLU A 51 5.80 14.82 11.31
C GLU A 51 7.01 14.06 11.89
N SER A 52 8.02 14.80 12.34
CA SER A 52 9.19 14.24 13.01
C SER A 52 8.97 14.15 14.53
N TYR A 53 9.59 13.17 15.18
CA TYR A 53 9.56 13.03 16.65
C TYR A 53 10.85 12.39 17.18
N GLY A 54 11.11 12.57 18.47
CA GLY A 54 12.21 11.90 19.19
C GLY A 54 13.56 12.04 18.46
N ASP A 55 14.20 10.92 18.18
CA ASP A 55 15.48 10.87 17.47
C ASP A 55 15.45 11.37 16.03
N ILE A 56 14.30 11.28 15.36
CA ILE A 56 14.13 11.75 13.99
C ILE A 56 14.24 13.28 13.97
N SER A 57 13.58 13.97 14.91
CA SER A 57 13.72 15.43 15.05
C SER A 57 15.12 15.84 15.51
N ARG A 58 15.80 15.03 16.33
CA ARG A 58 17.21 15.28 16.71
C ARG A 58 18.13 15.20 15.49
N LEU A 59 17.92 14.20 14.63
CA LEU A 59 18.70 14.04 13.41
C LEU A 59 18.47 15.22 12.46
N GLU A 60 17.21 15.64 12.29
CA GLU A 60 16.84 16.83 11.52
C GLU A 60 17.65 18.08 11.94
N GLN A 61 17.71 18.36 13.25
CA GLN A 61 18.50 19.47 13.80
C GLN A 61 19.99 19.35 13.51
N LEU A 62 20.55 18.13 13.57
CA LEU A 62 21.96 17.90 13.25
C LEU A 62 22.26 18.09 11.76
N LEU A 63 21.33 17.78 10.86
CA LEU A 63 21.48 18.04 9.42
C LEU A 63 21.45 19.54 9.10
N ASP A 64 20.58 20.30 9.78
CA ASP A 64 20.57 21.76 9.67
C ASP A 64 21.86 22.38 10.22
N GLU A 65 22.37 21.87 11.35
CA GLU A 65 23.66 22.28 11.89
C GLU A 65 24.81 21.94 10.94
N HIS A 66 24.81 20.73 10.35
CA HIS A 66 25.79 20.33 9.34
C HIS A 66 25.78 21.28 8.14
N SER A 67 24.61 21.61 7.60
CA SER A 67 24.46 22.53 6.47
C SER A 67 25.04 23.92 6.79
N ASN A 68 24.76 24.43 8.00
CA ASN A 68 25.31 25.71 8.46
C ASN A 68 26.83 25.67 8.65
N ILE A 69 27.36 24.58 9.24
CA ILE A 69 28.80 24.39 9.44
C ILE A 69 29.53 24.26 8.09
N SER A 70 28.97 23.55 7.12
CA SER A 70 29.52 23.42 5.76
C SER A 70 29.73 24.80 5.11
N ALA A 71 28.80 25.73 5.30
CA ALA A 71 28.88 27.07 4.74
C ALA A 71 29.82 28.02 5.53
N LEU A 72 29.86 27.89 6.87
CA LEU A 72 30.48 28.89 7.75
C LEU A 72 31.82 28.48 8.36
N ASP A 73 32.00 27.20 8.70
CA ASP A 73 33.21 26.69 9.38
C ASP A 73 33.50 25.22 9.02
N PRO A 74 33.96 24.94 7.77
CA PRO A 74 34.20 23.58 7.30
C PRO A 74 35.17 22.76 8.17
N SER A 75 36.01 23.43 8.97
CA SER A 75 36.95 22.77 9.88
C SER A 75 36.26 21.92 10.96
N LYS A 76 34.98 22.17 11.22
CA LYS A 76 34.17 21.43 12.20
C LYS A 76 33.34 20.29 11.60
N LEU A 77 33.33 20.11 10.27
CA LEU A 77 32.57 19.06 9.61
C LEU A 77 32.81 17.64 10.18
N PRO A 78 34.06 17.22 10.48
CA PRO A 78 34.29 15.89 11.04
C PRO A 78 33.56 15.65 12.38
N ALA A 79 33.44 16.70 13.22
CA ALA A 79 32.79 16.59 14.52
C ALA A 79 31.26 16.43 14.40
N ILE A 80 30.62 17.19 13.51
CA ILE A 80 29.16 17.08 13.28
C ILE A 80 28.82 15.77 12.56
N ARG A 81 29.63 15.32 11.59
CA ARG A 81 29.48 14.02 10.94
C ARG A 81 29.58 12.86 11.94
N GLN A 82 30.49 12.95 12.91
CA GLN A 82 30.59 11.95 13.98
C GLN A 82 29.34 11.93 14.87
N GLN A 83 28.77 13.10 15.19
CA GLN A 83 27.53 13.19 15.97
C GLN A 83 26.34 12.59 15.22
N ILE A 84 26.17 12.95 13.94
CA ILE A 84 25.14 12.39 13.06
C ILE A 84 25.24 10.86 13.02
N TRP A 85 26.43 10.32 12.73
CA TRP A 85 26.63 8.88 12.67
C TRP A 85 26.35 8.18 14.00
N THR A 86 26.79 8.79 15.12
CA THR A 86 26.55 8.24 16.46
C THR A 86 25.06 8.18 16.76
N LEU A 87 24.30 9.22 16.40
CA LEU A 87 22.85 9.26 16.57
C LEU A 87 22.16 8.21 15.71
N MET A 88 22.50 8.12 14.42
CA MET A 88 21.92 7.14 13.49
C MET A 88 22.11 5.71 14.01
N ARG A 89 23.33 5.36 14.46
CA ARG A 89 23.63 4.04 15.03
C ARG A 89 22.89 3.77 16.33
N ALA A 90 22.73 4.78 17.19
CA ALA A 90 22.01 4.64 18.44
C ALA A 90 20.50 4.44 18.21
N ALA A 91 19.92 5.16 17.25
CA ALA A 91 18.51 5.12 16.90
C ALA A 91 18.15 4.04 15.85
N LYS A 92 19.12 3.22 15.45
CA LYS A 92 19.02 2.14 14.45
C LYS A 92 18.67 2.61 13.03
N MET A 93 18.86 3.89 12.72
CA MET A 93 18.57 4.48 11.40
C MET A 93 19.54 4.01 10.31
N ASP A 94 20.70 3.48 10.71
CA ASP A 94 21.61 2.77 9.83
C ASP A 94 20.96 1.52 9.22
N HIS A 95 20.07 0.84 9.96
CA HIS A 95 19.29 -0.28 9.42
C HIS A 95 18.26 0.19 8.38
N ASP A 96 17.52 1.26 8.68
CA ASP A 96 16.52 1.83 7.76
C ASP A 96 17.11 2.22 6.40
N LEU A 97 18.34 2.72 6.40
CA LEU A 97 19.04 3.23 5.22
C LEU A 97 20.00 2.21 4.59
N GLY A 98 20.04 0.96 5.10
CA GLY A 98 20.94 -0.08 4.56
C GLY A 98 22.44 0.21 4.74
N LEU A 99 22.81 1.01 5.74
CA LEU A 99 24.19 1.44 5.99
C LEU A 99 24.92 0.48 6.95
N ALA A 100 25.54 -0.56 6.42
CA ALA A 100 26.27 -1.55 7.22
C ALA A 100 27.51 -0.95 7.95
N GLU A 101 28.21 -0.03 7.29
CA GLU A 101 29.42 0.62 7.79
C GLU A 101 29.32 2.15 7.63
N ARG A 102 30.16 2.86 8.40
CA ARG A 102 30.26 4.31 8.27
C ARG A 102 30.91 4.66 6.93
N PRO A 103 30.30 5.50 6.07
CA PRO A 103 30.93 5.96 4.85
C PRO A 103 32.25 6.70 5.13
N GLU A 104 33.16 6.68 4.15
CA GLU A 104 34.39 7.49 4.19
C GLU A 104 34.06 9.00 4.20
N GLU A 105 34.99 9.82 4.70
CA GLU A 105 34.75 11.26 4.94
C GLU A 105 34.49 12.08 3.66
N ASP A 106 34.96 11.61 2.51
CA ASP A 106 34.79 12.25 1.21
C ASP A 106 33.43 11.98 0.58
N VAL A 107 32.78 10.87 0.92
CA VAL A 107 31.44 10.47 0.45
C VAL A 107 30.35 10.59 1.53
N PHE A 108 30.71 10.99 2.75
CA PHE A 108 29.75 11.11 3.86
C PHE A 108 28.63 12.10 3.57
N ASP A 109 28.95 13.23 2.92
CA ASP A 109 27.94 14.25 2.61
C ASP A 109 26.97 13.79 1.51
N ASP A 110 27.40 12.93 0.57
CA ASP A 110 26.50 12.30 -0.41
C ASP A 110 25.51 11.35 0.27
N MET A 111 25.97 10.60 1.30
CA MET A 111 25.08 9.80 2.13
C MET A 111 24.07 10.67 2.90
N LEU A 112 24.47 11.87 3.36
CA LEU A 112 23.53 12.79 4.02
C LEU A 112 22.43 13.28 3.09
N LEU A 113 22.66 13.38 1.78
CA LEU A 113 21.59 13.69 0.82
C LEU A 113 20.53 12.59 0.80
N HIS A 114 20.96 11.31 0.87
CA HIS A 114 20.04 10.19 0.98
C HIS A 114 19.27 10.20 2.31
N VAL A 115 19.95 10.53 3.42
CA VAL A 115 19.31 10.69 4.74
C VAL A 115 18.27 11.81 4.72
N ASP A 116 18.58 12.98 4.13
CA ASP A 116 17.65 14.12 4.07
C ASP A 116 16.40 13.78 3.25
N GLY A 117 16.57 13.09 2.11
CA GLY A 117 15.45 12.58 1.32
C GLY A 117 14.58 11.58 2.10
N TRP A 118 15.18 10.61 2.77
CA TRP A 118 14.45 9.65 3.61
C TRP A 118 13.69 10.32 4.75
N LEU A 119 14.33 11.26 5.47
CA LEU A 119 13.69 12.04 6.54
C LEU A 119 12.51 12.85 6.02
N CYS A 120 12.68 13.50 4.87
CA CYS A 120 11.63 14.24 4.20
C CYS A 120 10.44 13.34 3.90
N GLU A 121 10.67 12.15 3.32
CA GLU A 121 9.59 11.22 2.97
C GLU A 121 8.82 10.69 4.18
N ILE A 122 9.50 10.32 5.27
CA ILE A 122 8.83 9.79 6.48
C ILE A 122 8.10 10.88 7.25
N LYS A 123 8.60 12.12 7.21
CA LYS A 123 7.97 13.29 7.83
C LYS A 123 6.75 13.74 7.03
N ASP A 124 6.84 13.73 5.70
CA ASP A 124 5.82 14.27 4.79
C ASP A 124 4.68 13.31 4.47
N VAL A 125 4.84 12.01 4.70
CA VAL A 125 3.79 11.03 4.38
C VAL A 125 2.51 11.30 5.18
N GLN A 126 1.37 11.13 4.50
CA GLN A 126 0.05 11.20 5.12
C GLN A 126 -0.24 9.90 5.85
N ILE A 127 -0.60 10.01 7.13
CA ILE A 127 -1.03 8.91 7.98
C ILE A 127 -2.41 9.21 8.55
N ARG A 128 -3.07 8.19 9.08
CA ARG A 128 -4.36 8.34 9.75
C ARG A 128 -4.19 9.04 11.09
N ASP A 129 -4.89 10.14 11.32
CA ASP A 129 -4.96 10.85 12.61
C ASP A 129 -6.27 10.53 13.37
N GLY A 130 -6.71 9.28 13.26
CA GLY A 130 -7.88 8.76 13.97
C GLY A 130 -8.67 7.77 13.12
N LEU A 131 -9.91 7.50 13.55
CA LEU A 131 -10.84 6.65 12.85
C LEU A 131 -12.10 7.43 12.47
N HIS A 132 -12.68 7.11 11.32
CA HIS A 132 -13.97 7.67 10.94
C HIS A 132 -15.08 7.22 11.89
N ILE A 133 -16.02 8.12 12.18
CA ILE A 133 -17.26 7.81 12.89
C ILE A 133 -18.42 8.10 11.94
N LEU A 134 -19.20 7.06 11.63
CA LEU A 134 -20.29 7.15 10.65
C LEU A 134 -21.21 8.36 10.92
N GLY A 135 -21.41 9.18 9.90
CA GLY A 135 -22.24 10.38 9.98
C GLY A 135 -21.61 11.57 10.70
N ARG A 136 -20.30 11.55 10.99
CA ARG A 136 -19.57 12.71 11.52
C ARG A 136 -18.57 13.22 10.47
N ALA A 137 -18.88 14.37 9.89
CA ALA A 137 -17.90 15.10 9.09
C ALA A 137 -16.72 15.55 9.97
N PRO A 138 -15.50 15.66 9.41
CA PRO A 138 -14.38 16.28 10.11
C PRO A 138 -14.68 17.77 10.37
N GLU A 139 -14.20 18.28 11.50
CA GLU A 139 -14.38 19.66 11.96
C GLU A 139 -13.04 20.20 12.50
N GLY A 140 -12.87 21.52 12.50
CA GLY A 140 -11.65 22.14 13.06
C GLY A 140 -10.40 21.71 12.31
N ASP A 141 -9.34 21.40 13.06
CA ASP A 141 -8.05 21.01 12.49
C ASP A 141 -8.15 19.73 11.64
N ALA A 142 -9.05 18.79 11.98
CA ALA A 142 -9.26 17.59 11.16
C ALA A 142 -9.87 17.91 9.77
N GLU A 143 -10.70 18.96 9.65
CA GLU A 143 -11.20 19.43 8.34
C GLU A 143 -10.06 20.07 7.54
N ILE A 144 -9.23 20.89 8.20
CA ILE A 144 -8.09 21.57 7.56
C ILE A 144 -7.07 20.56 7.03
N GLU A 145 -6.62 19.64 7.88
CA GLU A 145 -5.62 18.63 7.52
C GLU A 145 -6.11 17.72 6.40
N LEU A 146 -7.37 17.27 6.47
CA LEU A 146 -7.92 16.39 5.44
C LEU A 146 -8.09 17.12 4.10
N VAL A 147 -8.54 18.39 4.11
CA VAL A 147 -8.60 19.18 2.87
C VAL A 147 -7.21 19.42 2.31
N LEU A 148 -6.22 19.74 3.15
CA LEU A 148 -4.83 19.91 2.74
C LEU A 148 -4.29 18.62 2.09
N ALA A 149 -4.55 17.46 2.69
CA ALA A 149 -4.17 16.16 2.16
C ALA A 149 -4.81 15.89 0.77
N MET A 150 -6.10 16.20 0.61
CA MET A 150 -6.81 16.06 -0.66
C MET A 150 -6.25 17.00 -1.74
N LEU A 151 -5.89 18.23 -1.39
CA LEU A 151 -5.37 19.23 -2.33
C LEU A 151 -3.90 19.02 -2.69
N ARG A 152 -3.19 18.08 -2.06
CA ARG A 152 -1.80 17.77 -2.39
C ARG A 152 -1.66 17.07 -3.75
N ALA A 153 -2.62 16.21 -4.10
CA ALA A 153 -2.63 15.52 -5.38
C ALA A 153 -3.10 16.45 -6.53
N ARG A 154 -2.65 16.15 -7.75
CA ARG A 154 -3.23 16.72 -8.97
C ARG A 154 -4.67 16.25 -9.12
N GLN A 155 -5.59 17.19 -9.36
CA GLN A 155 -7.01 16.92 -9.43
C GLN A 155 -7.44 16.66 -10.87
N MET A 156 -8.14 15.55 -11.09
CA MET A 156 -8.81 15.26 -12.36
C MET A 156 -10.30 15.54 -12.20
N TRP A 157 -10.76 16.71 -12.64
CA TRP A 157 -12.15 17.14 -12.49
C TRP A 157 -12.89 17.17 -13.83
N GLY A 158 -14.07 16.54 -13.87
CA GLY A 158 -14.93 16.49 -15.06
C GLY A 158 -14.34 15.78 -16.29
N GLY A 159 -13.17 15.14 -16.16
CA GLY A 159 -12.43 14.54 -17.29
C GLY A 159 -11.78 15.55 -18.24
N GLU A 160 -11.82 16.84 -17.93
CA GLU A 160 -11.36 17.93 -18.81
C GLU A 160 -10.49 18.96 -18.08
N GLN A 161 -10.66 19.14 -16.76
CA GLN A 161 -9.90 20.11 -15.97
C GLN A 161 -8.85 19.38 -15.12
N SER A 162 -7.58 19.65 -15.40
CA SER A 162 -6.47 19.31 -14.52
C SER A 162 -6.14 20.54 -13.67
N VAL A 163 -6.34 20.43 -12.36
CA VAL A 163 -5.86 21.43 -11.39
C VAL A 163 -4.63 20.82 -10.72
N PRO A 164 -3.48 21.52 -10.69
CA PRO A 164 -2.29 20.98 -10.05
C PRO A 164 -2.49 20.84 -8.54
N GLY A 165 -1.59 20.12 -7.88
CA GLY A 165 -1.57 20.08 -6.42
C GLY A 165 -1.30 21.47 -5.83
N LEU A 166 -1.77 21.74 -4.61
CA LEU A 166 -1.56 23.03 -3.94
C LEU A 166 -0.08 23.35 -3.77
N ARG A 167 0.74 22.37 -3.39
CA ARG A 167 2.18 22.56 -3.21
C ARG A 167 2.93 22.69 -4.54
N GLU A 168 2.46 21.99 -5.56
CA GLU A 168 2.93 22.16 -6.94
C GLU A 168 2.69 23.59 -7.42
N ALA A 169 1.50 24.14 -7.19
CA ALA A 169 1.19 25.54 -7.50
C ALA A 169 2.00 26.55 -6.69
N LEU A 170 2.50 26.16 -5.51
CA LEU A 170 3.44 26.96 -4.69
C LEU A 170 4.92 26.78 -5.10
N GLY A 171 5.17 26.00 -6.16
CA GLY A 171 6.48 25.82 -6.78
C GLY A 171 7.31 24.71 -6.16
N LEU A 172 6.68 23.61 -5.74
CA LEU A 172 7.35 22.35 -5.39
C LEU A 172 7.27 21.39 -6.58
N SER A 173 8.36 20.72 -6.97
CA SER A 173 8.34 19.73 -8.08
C SER A 173 7.39 18.57 -7.80
N GLU A 174 7.27 18.21 -6.52
CA GLU A 174 6.50 17.08 -6.05
C GLU A 174 7.04 15.71 -6.54
N ASP A 175 8.20 15.68 -7.20
CA ASP A 175 8.86 14.50 -7.77
C ASP A 175 9.78 13.77 -6.78
N GLY A 176 10.01 14.35 -5.60
CA GLY A 176 10.88 13.78 -4.55
C GLY A 176 12.36 14.19 -4.65
N ASP A 177 12.68 15.18 -5.47
CA ASP A 177 14.03 15.73 -5.69
C ASP A 177 14.29 17.06 -4.95
N GLU A 178 13.30 17.54 -4.19
CA GLU A 178 13.37 18.80 -3.42
C GLU A 178 13.98 18.59 -2.03
N SER A 179 14.74 19.58 -1.56
CA SER A 179 15.33 19.54 -0.21
C SER A 179 14.25 19.53 0.88
N ARG A 180 14.50 18.86 2.01
CA ARG A 180 13.56 18.80 3.14
C ARG A 180 13.07 20.18 3.61
N ASN A 181 13.99 21.13 3.78
CA ASN A 181 13.65 22.49 4.24
C ASN A 181 12.71 23.21 3.25
N ARG A 182 12.88 23.00 1.94
CA ARG A 182 11.99 23.56 0.92
C ARG A 182 10.59 22.94 0.98
N VAL A 183 10.50 21.63 1.19
CA VAL A 183 9.22 20.92 1.36
C VAL A 183 8.47 21.46 2.59
N ASP A 184 9.16 21.65 3.72
CA ASP A 184 8.58 22.20 4.93
C ASP A 184 8.08 23.65 4.76
N ASP A 185 8.88 24.52 4.14
CA ASP A 185 8.50 25.91 3.85
C ASP A 185 7.24 26.00 2.98
N VAL A 186 7.08 25.08 2.01
CA VAL A 186 5.92 25.03 1.12
C VAL A 186 4.72 24.43 1.84
N GLU A 187 4.90 23.38 2.65
CA GLU A 187 3.83 22.80 3.47
C GLU A 187 3.25 23.82 4.44
N GLU A 188 4.09 24.59 5.14
CA GLU A 188 3.63 25.61 6.08
C GLU A 188 2.80 26.70 5.38
N LYS A 189 3.21 27.11 4.18
CA LYS A 189 2.44 28.06 3.34
C LYS A 189 1.12 27.46 2.88
N ALA A 190 1.13 26.22 2.39
CA ALA A 190 -0.08 25.52 1.96
C ALA A 190 -1.07 25.40 3.11
N HIS A 191 -0.61 24.97 4.29
CA HIS A 191 -1.40 24.89 5.49
C HIS A 191 -1.96 26.26 5.90
N ALA A 192 -1.15 27.33 5.88
CA ALA A 192 -1.62 28.69 6.19
C ALA A 192 -2.72 29.18 5.23
N LEU A 193 -2.64 28.85 3.94
CA LEU A 193 -3.67 29.18 2.95
C LEU A 193 -4.97 28.42 3.21
N VAL A 194 -4.90 27.10 3.44
CA VAL A 194 -6.06 26.26 3.76
C VAL A 194 -6.71 26.72 5.07
N ARG A 195 -5.91 27.03 6.09
CA ARG A 195 -6.37 27.60 7.35
C ARG A 195 -7.08 28.95 7.14
N GLY A 196 -6.49 29.83 6.32
CA GLY A 196 -7.11 31.11 5.98
C GLY A 196 -8.47 30.95 5.30
N MET A 197 -8.62 29.96 4.41
CA MET A 197 -9.92 29.62 3.81
C MET A 197 -10.90 29.10 4.85
N TYR A 198 -10.46 28.21 5.76
CA TYR A 198 -11.29 27.71 6.86
C TYR A 198 -11.77 28.84 7.78
N ASP A 199 -10.89 29.76 8.18
CA ASP A 199 -11.23 30.91 9.04
C ASP A 199 -12.18 31.90 8.34
N ALA A 200 -12.21 31.91 7.01
CA ALA A 200 -13.18 32.64 6.19
C ALA A 200 -14.46 31.84 5.88
N ASP A 201 -14.71 30.74 6.59
CA ASP A 201 -15.81 29.77 6.38
C ASP A 201 -15.94 29.31 4.93
N TRP A 202 -14.79 29.05 4.31
CA TRP A 202 -14.65 28.59 2.93
C TRP A 202 -15.40 29.48 1.92
N ASN A 203 -15.46 30.79 2.16
CA ASN A 203 -15.98 31.73 1.18
C ASN A 203 -15.05 31.76 -0.05
N PRO A 204 -15.51 31.40 -1.27
CA PRO A 204 -14.64 31.38 -2.46
C PRO A 204 -13.99 32.73 -2.79
N ALA A 205 -14.62 33.85 -2.41
CA ALA A 205 -14.07 35.19 -2.62
C ALA A 205 -12.89 35.52 -1.69
N ALA A 206 -12.69 34.76 -0.61
CA ALA A 206 -11.54 34.94 0.29
C ALA A 206 -10.23 34.47 -0.36
N ALA A 207 -10.28 33.58 -1.36
CA ALA A 207 -9.10 33.07 -2.05
C ALA A 207 -8.25 34.21 -2.65
N GLU A 208 -8.89 35.21 -3.27
CA GLU A 208 -8.23 36.39 -3.85
C GLU A 208 -7.58 37.32 -2.80
N GLN A 209 -7.93 37.16 -1.52
CA GLN A 209 -7.33 37.91 -0.41
C GLN A 209 -6.15 37.17 0.21
N LEU A 210 -6.07 35.86 0.02
CA LEU A 210 -5.05 34.97 0.61
C LEU A 210 -3.85 34.76 -0.31
N SER A 211 -4.02 34.88 -1.62
CA SER A 211 -2.94 34.75 -2.60
C SER A 211 -3.20 35.62 -3.84
N ASP A 212 -2.13 36.19 -4.39
CA ASP A 212 -2.13 36.88 -5.68
C ASP A 212 -1.87 35.91 -6.86
N ASP A 213 -1.51 34.65 -6.59
CA ASP A 213 -1.26 33.64 -7.62
C ASP A 213 -2.58 33.05 -8.14
N GLU A 214 -2.86 33.25 -9.44
CA GLU A 214 -4.11 32.82 -10.07
C GLU A 214 -4.37 31.30 -9.97
N THR A 215 -3.32 30.48 -9.96
CA THR A 215 -3.43 29.01 -9.85
C THR A 215 -3.80 28.62 -8.43
N VAL A 216 -3.11 29.19 -7.44
CA VAL A 216 -3.43 29.00 -6.02
C VAL A 216 -4.85 29.46 -5.72
N VAL A 217 -5.26 30.63 -6.22
CA VAL A 217 -6.64 31.15 -6.07
C VAL A 217 -7.66 30.15 -6.63
N LYS A 218 -7.43 29.59 -7.82
CA LYS A 218 -8.32 28.56 -8.41
C LYS A 218 -8.39 27.29 -7.57
N ILE A 219 -7.28 26.84 -6.99
CA ILE A 219 -7.24 25.67 -6.10
C ILE A 219 -8.06 25.91 -4.83
N LEU A 220 -7.88 27.07 -4.19
CA LEU A 220 -8.64 27.42 -2.99
C LEU A 220 -10.14 27.61 -3.29
N GLN A 221 -10.48 28.19 -4.44
CA GLN A 221 -11.86 28.25 -4.92
C GLN A 221 -12.44 26.86 -5.19
N PHE A 222 -11.68 25.95 -5.80
CA PHE A 222 -12.09 24.55 -5.99
C PHE A 222 -12.33 23.85 -4.65
N ALA A 223 -11.45 24.06 -3.67
CA ALA A 223 -11.64 23.53 -2.31
C ALA A 223 -12.96 24.01 -1.69
N ALA A 224 -13.22 25.32 -1.78
CA ALA A 224 -14.42 25.97 -1.25
C ALA A 224 -15.72 25.57 -1.99
N THR A 225 -15.66 25.30 -3.29
CA THR A 225 -16.84 25.06 -4.12
C THR A 225 -17.17 23.58 -4.34
N GLU A 226 -16.17 22.70 -4.33
CA GLU A 226 -16.33 21.28 -4.60
C GLU A 226 -15.92 20.42 -3.39
N VAL A 227 -14.69 20.54 -2.89
CA VAL A 227 -14.17 19.64 -1.85
C VAL A 227 -14.98 19.74 -0.56
N VAL A 228 -15.04 20.94 0.03
CA VAL A 228 -15.63 21.16 1.35
C VAL A 228 -17.14 20.96 1.37
N PRO A 229 -17.93 21.47 0.40
CA PRO A 229 -19.36 21.20 0.36
C PRO A 229 -19.71 19.71 0.24
N ARG A 230 -18.87 18.92 -0.45
CA ARG A 230 -19.03 17.46 -0.54
C ARG A 230 -18.57 16.77 0.73
N LEU A 231 -17.45 17.20 1.32
CA LEU A 231 -16.93 16.67 2.57
C LEU A 231 -17.91 16.85 3.74
N ARG A 232 -18.50 18.05 3.90
CA ARG A 232 -19.47 18.36 4.96
C ARG A 232 -20.79 17.56 4.83
N GLN A 233 -21.07 16.99 3.66
CA GLN A 233 -22.22 16.09 3.46
C GLN A 233 -22.03 14.69 4.04
N THR A 234 -20.84 14.35 4.56
CA THR A 234 -20.57 13.14 5.37
C THR A 234 -21.58 12.98 6.52
N ASN A 235 -22.11 14.09 7.05
CA ASN A 235 -23.18 14.08 8.06
C ASN A 235 -24.50 13.41 7.60
N ASN A 236 -24.63 13.05 6.32
CA ASN A 236 -25.78 12.35 5.78
C ASN A 236 -25.64 10.82 5.75
N GLU A 237 -24.47 10.25 6.06
CA GLU A 237 -24.25 8.79 6.00
C GLU A 237 -25.30 8.00 6.81
N ILE A 238 -25.52 8.35 8.09
CA ILE A 238 -26.55 7.70 8.92
C ILE A 238 -27.95 7.91 8.35
N LYS A 239 -28.25 9.10 7.82
CA LYS A 239 -29.57 9.38 7.21
C LYS A 239 -29.80 8.49 5.99
N GLN A 240 -28.76 8.17 5.23
CA GLN A 240 -28.83 7.28 4.08
C GLN A 240 -29.01 5.83 4.52
N VAL A 241 -28.38 5.38 5.61
CA VAL A 241 -28.68 4.08 6.23
C VAL A 241 -30.16 3.99 6.64
N LEU A 242 -30.68 5.01 7.31
CA LEU A 242 -32.10 5.06 7.70
C LEU A 242 -33.04 5.10 6.49
N HIS A 243 -32.66 5.82 5.44
CA HIS A 243 -33.42 5.86 4.19
C HIS A 243 -33.44 4.48 3.51
N ALA A 244 -32.32 3.77 3.48
CA ALA A 244 -32.23 2.41 2.94
C ALA A 244 -33.10 1.44 3.74
N LEU A 245 -33.11 1.56 5.07
CA LEU A 245 -33.94 0.74 5.96
C LEU A 245 -35.45 0.98 5.72
N ASP A 246 -35.83 2.18 5.28
CA ASP A 246 -37.20 2.53 4.89
C ASP A 246 -37.55 2.10 3.45
N GLY A 247 -36.66 1.34 2.78
CA GLY A 247 -36.83 0.92 1.38
C GLY A 247 -36.59 2.03 0.37
N GLY A 248 -35.93 3.11 0.79
CA GLY A 248 -35.56 4.24 -0.04
C GLY A 248 -34.48 3.93 -1.07
N PHE A 249 -34.49 4.65 -2.19
CA PHE A 249 -33.46 4.53 -3.21
C PHE A 249 -32.19 5.28 -2.78
N ILE A 250 -31.09 4.55 -2.61
CA ILE A 250 -29.77 5.13 -2.34
C ILE A 250 -29.08 5.49 -3.65
N ALA A 251 -28.81 6.78 -3.83
CA ALA A 251 -28.10 7.28 -5.00
C ALA A 251 -26.71 6.65 -5.11
N ALA A 252 -26.31 6.29 -6.33
CA ALA A 252 -24.99 5.75 -6.61
C ALA A 252 -23.97 6.88 -6.85
N GLY A 253 -22.69 6.55 -6.71
CA GLY A 253 -21.56 7.45 -6.99
C GLY A 253 -20.29 6.66 -7.28
N PRO A 254 -19.22 7.30 -7.80
CA PRO A 254 -17.94 6.64 -7.97
C PRO A 254 -17.28 6.35 -6.60
N SER A 255 -16.41 5.35 -6.59
CA SER A 255 -15.58 4.93 -5.46
C SER A 255 -14.10 5.16 -5.74
N GLY A 256 -13.27 5.26 -4.70
CA GLY A 256 -11.83 5.45 -4.82
C GLY A 256 -11.26 6.32 -3.69
N SER A 257 -9.96 6.58 -3.75
CA SER A 257 -9.28 7.45 -2.78
C SER A 257 -9.49 8.93 -3.14
N PRO A 258 -10.10 9.75 -2.25
CA PRO A 258 -10.14 11.20 -2.46
C PRO A 258 -8.74 11.85 -2.34
N LEU A 259 -7.75 11.15 -1.80
CA LEU A 259 -6.36 11.62 -1.69
C LEU A 259 -5.57 11.45 -2.99
N ARG A 260 -6.11 10.70 -3.96
CA ARG A 260 -5.49 10.46 -5.27
C ARG A 260 -6.08 11.33 -6.39
N GLY A 261 -6.53 12.53 -6.04
CA GLY A 261 -7.08 13.50 -7.00
C GLY A 261 -8.51 13.20 -7.49
N LEU A 262 -9.25 12.31 -6.81
CA LEU A 262 -10.58 11.85 -7.20
C LEU A 262 -11.69 12.41 -6.29
N ILE A 263 -11.87 13.74 -6.26
CA ILE A 263 -12.84 14.40 -5.37
C ILE A 263 -14.30 14.03 -5.68
N ASN A 264 -14.59 13.50 -6.87
CA ASN A 264 -15.94 13.09 -7.26
C ASN A 264 -16.45 11.85 -6.50
N VAL A 265 -15.56 11.14 -5.78
CA VAL A 265 -15.93 10.10 -4.80
C VAL A 265 -16.59 10.68 -3.55
N LEU A 266 -16.59 12.00 -3.39
CA LEU A 266 -17.41 12.72 -2.42
C LEU A 266 -18.68 13.31 -3.09
N PRO A 267 -19.79 13.47 -2.35
CA PRO A 267 -19.96 13.16 -0.93
C PRO A 267 -20.11 11.65 -0.69
N THR A 268 -19.93 11.22 0.56
CA THR A 268 -20.26 9.86 1.00
C THR A 268 -21.74 9.72 1.36
N GLY A 269 -22.17 8.53 1.78
CA GLY A 269 -23.58 8.16 1.95
C GLY A 269 -24.22 7.64 0.66
N ARG A 270 -23.44 7.08 -0.26
CA ARG A 270 -23.89 6.61 -1.58
C ARG A 270 -23.69 5.11 -1.76
N ASN A 271 -24.46 4.53 -2.68
CA ASN A 271 -24.33 3.13 -3.05
C ASN A 271 -23.33 3.00 -4.21
N PHE A 272 -22.03 3.13 -3.92
CA PHE A 272 -21.02 3.34 -4.95
C PHE A 272 -21.02 2.28 -6.07
N TYR A 273 -20.51 2.68 -7.24
CA TYR A 273 -20.08 1.81 -8.33
C TYR A 273 -18.57 1.99 -8.55
N SER A 274 -17.95 1.04 -9.25
CA SER A 274 -16.52 1.06 -9.55
C SER A 274 -16.23 1.56 -10.97
N VAL A 275 -15.80 0.68 -11.88
CA VAL A 275 -15.32 1.03 -13.22
C VAL A 275 -15.94 0.14 -14.30
N ASP A 276 -15.89 0.55 -15.58
CA ASP A 276 -16.13 -0.37 -16.70
C ASP A 276 -14.94 -1.34 -16.80
N PRO A 277 -15.10 -2.64 -16.52
CA PRO A 277 -13.99 -3.59 -16.52
C PRO A 277 -13.39 -3.82 -17.92
N LYS A 278 -14.00 -3.31 -19.00
CA LYS A 278 -13.44 -3.34 -20.36
C LYS A 278 -12.60 -2.12 -20.70
N ALA A 279 -12.59 -1.10 -19.86
CA ALA A 279 -11.83 0.14 -20.05
C ALA A 279 -10.57 0.20 -19.17
N VAL A 280 -10.10 -0.95 -18.70
CA VAL A 280 -8.96 -1.11 -17.81
C VAL A 280 -7.87 -1.94 -18.53
N PRO A 281 -6.60 -1.49 -18.57
CA PRO A 281 -6.10 -0.24 -18.01
C PRO A 281 -6.57 0.99 -18.81
N SER A 282 -6.76 2.12 -18.13
CA SER A 282 -6.95 3.42 -18.81
C SER A 282 -5.63 3.94 -19.40
N ARG A 283 -5.65 5.03 -20.17
CA ARG A 283 -4.41 5.66 -20.69
C ARG A 283 -3.53 6.23 -19.59
N LEU A 284 -4.13 6.86 -18.58
CA LEU A 284 -3.40 7.38 -17.42
C LEU A 284 -2.78 6.22 -16.61
N ALA A 285 -3.55 5.15 -16.43
CA ALA A 285 -3.04 3.94 -15.77
C ALA A 285 -1.91 3.27 -16.57
N TRP A 286 -1.94 3.36 -17.91
CA TRP A 286 -0.83 2.91 -18.75
C TRP A 286 0.46 3.71 -18.48
N GLU A 287 0.38 5.04 -18.42
CA GLU A 287 1.53 5.89 -18.10
C GLU A 287 2.10 5.56 -16.71
N THR A 288 1.24 5.43 -15.70
CA THR A 288 1.67 5.05 -14.34
C THR A 288 2.26 3.64 -14.30
N GLY A 289 1.61 2.64 -14.90
CA GLY A 289 2.13 1.27 -14.94
C GLY A 289 3.44 1.14 -15.71
N GLN A 290 3.63 1.93 -16.77
CA GLN A 290 4.92 2.03 -17.47
C GLN A 290 6.01 2.58 -16.55
N ALA A 291 5.74 3.69 -15.85
CA ALA A 291 6.68 4.27 -14.89
C ALA A 291 7.02 3.30 -13.75
N MET A 292 6.06 2.50 -13.29
CA MET A 292 6.28 1.46 -12.28
C MET A 292 7.20 0.35 -12.78
N ALA A 293 6.94 -0.18 -13.98
CA ALA A 293 7.80 -1.20 -14.59
C ALA A 293 9.23 -0.71 -14.82
N GLU A 294 9.38 0.54 -15.26
CA GLU A 294 10.69 1.19 -15.45
C GLU A 294 11.41 1.42 -14.12
N SER A 295 10.70 1.92 -13.10
CA SER A 295 11.24 2.11 -11.75
C SER A 295 11.74 0.80 -11.14
N LEU A 296 10.94 -0.28 -11.24
CA LEU A 296 11.30 -1.61 -10.75
C LEU A 296 12.52 -2.17 -11.47
N ALA A 297 12.51 -2.13 -12.80
CA ALA A 297 13.61 -2.64 -13.61
C ALA A 297 14.91 -1.84 -13.38
N ALA A 298 14.81 -0.52 -13.25
CA ALA A 298 15.94 0.35 -12.96
C ALA A 298 16.53 0.08 -11.57
N ARG A 299 15.67 -0.09 -10.56
CA ARG A 299 16.10 -0.45 -9.19
C ARG A 299 16.88 -1.77 -9.19
N TYR A 300 16.31 -2.83 -9.77
CA TYR A 300 16.98 -4.13 -9.82
C TYR A 300 18.28 -4.08 -10.63
N LEU A 301 18.30 -3.35 -11.76
CA LEU A 301 19.50 -3.19 -12.58
C LEU A 301 20.62 -2.45 -11.83
N ALA A 302 20.29 -1.45 -11.02
CA ALA A 302 21.26 -0.73 -10.19
C ALA A 302 21.86 -1.65 -9.11
N ASP A 303 21.02 -2.48 -8.48
CA ASP A 303 21.42 -3.36 -7.37
C ASP A 303 22.22 -4.59 -7.87
N HIS A 304 21.90 -5.12 -9.06
CA HIS A 304 22.44 -6.41 -9.53
C HIS A 304 23.24 -6.35 -10.83
N GLY A 305 23.22 -5.23 -11.56
CA GLY A 305 23.93 -5.06 -12.84
C GLY A 305 23.33 -5.81 -14.03
N GLU A 306 22.19 -6.48 -13.85
CA GLU A 306 21.41 -7.15 -14.89
C GLU A 306 19.90 -6.94 -14.68
N TYR A 307 19.09 -7.14 -15.73
CA TYR A 307 17.63 -7.11 -15.61
C TYR A 307 17.08 -8.39 -14.96
N PRO A 308 16.00 -8.32 -14.17
CA PRO A 308 15.41 -9.51 -13.56
C PRO A 308 14.85 -10.42 -14.66
N ARG A 309 15.12 -11.73 -14.56
CA ARG A 309 14.63 -12.73 -15.52
C ARG A 309 13.12 -12.93 -15.37
N SER A 310 12.62 -12.91 -14.14
CA SER A 310 11.18 -12.88 -13.88
C SER A 310 10.79 -12.01 -12.68
N VAL A 311 9.66 -11.32 -12.82
CA VAL A 311 8.96 -10.59 -11.77
C VAL A 311 7.68 -11.35 -11.40
N GLY A 312 7.47 -11.58 -10.11
CA GLY A 312 6.21 -12.05 -9.55
C GLY A 312 5.39 -10.88 -9.04
N LEU A 313 4.19 -10.64 -9.58
CA LEU A 313 3.34 -9.51 -9.17
C LEU A 313 2.01 -9.99 -8.60
N SER A 314 1.65 -9.48 -7.42
CA SER A 314 0.33 -9.71 -6.82
C SER A 314 -0.65 -8.61 -7.24
N VAL A 315 -1.75 -9.00 -7.90
CA VAL A 315 -2.72 -8.08 -8.53
C VAL A 315 -4.09 -8.21 -7.89
N TRP A 316 -4.63 -7.09 -7.41
CA TRP A 316 -5.90 -7.04 -6.69
C TRP A 316 -7.00 -6.31 -7.46
N GLY A 317 -8.24 -6.76 -7.31
CA GLY A 317 -9.38 -6.12 -7.96
C GLY A 317 -9.67 -4.73 -7.38
N THR A 318 -9.48 -4.54 -6.07
CA THR A 318 -9.66 -3.24 -5.42
C THR A 318 -8.66 -2.20 -5.95
N ALA A 319 -7.40 -2.59 -6.16
CA ALA A 319 -6.37 -1.75 -6.75
C ALA A 319 -6.72 -1.33 -8.19
N ALA A 320 -7.10 -2.29 -9.04
CA ALA A 320 -7.54 -1.99 -10.41
C ALA A 320 -8.75 -1.05 -10.47
N MET A 321 -9.64 -1.07 -9.48
CA MET A 321 -10.77 -0.14 -9.37
C MET A 321 -10.36 1.25 -8.86
N ARG A 322 -9.39 1.34 -7.95
CA ARG A 322 -8.87 2.62 -7.44
C ARG A 322 -8.05 3.37 -8.48
N THR A 323 -7.27 2.65 -9.28
CA THR A 323 -6.29 3.24 -10.20
C THR A 323 -6.72 3.22 -11.66
N SER A 324 -7.81 2.51 -11.98
CA SER A 324 -8.16 2.15 -13.37
C SER A 324 -7.08 1.31 -14.07
N GLY A 325 -6.25 0.57 -13.32
CA GLY A 325 -5.49 -0.57 -13.84
C GLY A 325 -3.96 -0.46 -13.84
N ASP A 326 -3.35 0.27 -12.91
CA ASP A 326 -1.89 0.45 -12.86
C ASP A 326 -1.13 -0.89 -12.84
N ASP A 327 -1.51 -1.82 -11.96
CA ASP A 327 -0.91 -3.17 -11.89
C ASP A 327 -0.98 -3.93 -13.23
N ILE A 328 -2.07 -3.75 -13.98
CA ILE A 328 -2.29 -4.44 -15.27
C ILE A 328 -1.37 -3.83 -16.33
N ALA A 329 -1.26 -2.50 -16.33
CA ALA A 329 -0.34 -1.78 -17.20
C ALA A 329 1.12 -2.10 -16.89
N GLU A 330 1.49 -2.27 -15.62
CA GLU A 330 2.84 -2.67 -15.21
C GLU A 330 3.21 -4.04 -15.79
N VAL A 331 2.31 -5.03 -15.71
CA VAL A 331 2.54 -6.35 -16.35
C VAL A 331 2.75 -6.19 -17.85
N PHE A 332 1.90 -5.43 -18.54
CA PHE A 332 2.05 -5.19 -19.97
C PHE A 332 3.37 -4.48 -20.31
N ALA A 333 3.76 -3.48 -19.53
CA ALA A 333 5.01 -2.76 -19.73
C ALA A 333 6.23 -3.66 -19.51
N LEU A 334 6.27 -4.51 -18.47
CA LEU A 334 7.34 -5.48 -18.25
C LEU A 334 7.50 -6.45 -19.43
N LEU A 335 6.39 -6.94 -19.97
CA LEU A 335 6.35 -7.81 -21.16
C LEU A 335 6.70 -7.07 -22.47
N GLY A 336 6.64 -5.74 -22.48
CA GLY A 336 6.83 -4.92 -23.68
C GLY A 336 5.62 -4.98 -24.63
N VAL A 337 4.41 -4.92 -24.08
CA VAL A 337 3.14 -4.92 -24.80
C VAL A 337 2.37 -3.64 -24.46
N ARG A 338 1.80 -2.98 -25.45
CA ARG A 338 0.98 -1.78 -25.30
C ARG A 338 -0.50 -2.12 -25.50
N PRO A 339 -1.40 -1.74 -24.58
CA PRO A 339 -2.84 -1.83 -24.83
C PRO A 339 -3.30 -0.83 -25.89
N VAL A 340 -4.28 -1.21 -26.70
CA VAL A 340 -4.88 -0.37 -27.74
C VAL A 340 -6.31 -0.04 -27.35
N TRP A 341 -6.66 1.24 -27.36
CA TRP A 341 -7.98 1.72 -26.96
C TRP A 341 -8.83 2.14 -28.16
N ASP A 342 -10.13 1.83 -28.10
CA ASP A 342 -11.12 2.48 -28.93
C ASP A 342 -11.34 3.92 -28.45
N GLU A 343 -11.21 4.91 -29.34
CA GLU A 343 -11.28 6.33 -28.98
C GLU A 343 -12.64 6.74 -28.42
N ALA A 344 -13.73 6.15 -28.91
CA ALA A 344 -15.08 6.53 -28.51
C ALA A 344 -15.48 5.93 -27.15
N SER A 345 -15.31 4.63 -26.98
CA SER A 345 -15.71 3.92 -25.77
C SER A 345 -14.63 3.91 -24.68
N ARG A 346 -13.39 4.30 -25.01
CA ARG A 346 -12.21 4.18 -24.14
C ARG A 346 -11.89 2.74 -23.72
N ARG A 347 -12.53 1.74 -24.33
CA ARG A 347 -12.30 0.32 -24.01
C ARG A 347 -11.00 -0.17 -24.63
N VAL A 348 -10.33 -1.07 -23.94
CA VAL A 348 -9.20 -1.81 -24.49
C VAL A 348 -9.74 -2.82 -25.49
N VAL A 349 -9.29 -2.71 -26.75
CA VAL A 349 -9.79 -3.53 -27.86
C VAL A 349 -8.75 -4.45 -28.46
N ASN A 350 -7.45 -4.15 -28.27
CA ASN A 350 -6.36 -4.97 -28.79
C ASN A 350 -5.08 -4.76 -27.96
N LEU A 351 -4.04 -5.54 -28.29
CA LEU A 351 -2.69 -5.42 -27.77
C LEU A 351 -1.72 -5.26 -28.93
N GLU A 352 -0.67 -4.46 -28.75
CA GLU A 352 0.40 -4.24 -29.72
C GLU A 352 1.75 -4.53 -29.06
N VAL A 353 2.64 -5.21 -29.76
CA VAL A 353 3.99 -5.47 -29.27
C VAL A 353 4.83 -4.21 -29.44
N ILE A 354 5.53 -3.79 -28.38
CA ILE A 354 6.55 -2.74 -28.45
C ILE A 354 7.84 -3.38 -28.99
N ASP A 355 8.41 -2.79 -30.04
CA ASP A 355 9.68 -3.27 -30.63
C ASP A 355 10.83 -3.16 -29.63
N LEU A 356 11.80 -4.08 -29.68
CA LEU A 356 12.92 -4.11 -28.72
C LEU A 356 13.78 -2.85 -28.74
N GLU A 357 13.89 -2.17 -29.89
CA GLU A 357 14.60 -0.89 -30.01
C GLU A 357 13.88 0.23 -29.24
N GLU A 358 12.54 0.25 -29.28
CA GLU A 358 11.73 1.18 -28.49
C GLU A 358 11.71 0.78 -27.01
N LEU A 359 11.64 -0.52 -26.70
CA LEU A 359 11.63 -1.04 -25.33
C LEU A 359 12.95 -0.79 -24.59
N GLY A 360 14.08 -0.78 -25.30
CA GLY A 360 15.40 -0.46 -24.75
C GLY A 360 15.97 -1.49 -23.76
N ARG A 361 15.28 -2.61 -23.53
CA ARG A 361 15.65 -3.69 -22.62
C ARG A 361 15.03 -5.03 -23.06
N PRO A 362 15.43 -6.16 -22.46
CA PRO A 362 14.74 -7.43 -22.66
C PRO A 362 13.28 -7.39 -22.18
N ARG A 363 12.45 -8.25 -22.78
CA ARG A 363 11.11 -8.56 -22.25
C ARG A 363 11.27 -9.39 -20.98
N ILE A 364 10.75 -8.87 -19.88
CA ILE A 364 10.85 -9.50 -18.56
C ILE A 364 9.68 -10.47 -18.40
N ASP A 365 9.95 -11.70 -17.94
CA ASP A 365 8.88 -12.69 -17.70
C ASP A 365 8.08 -12.32 -16.45
N VAL A 366 6.76 -12.47 -16.49
CA VAL A 366 5.89 -12.03 -15.39
C VAL A 366 4.99 -13.15 -14.92
N THR A 367 5.10 -13.50 -13.65
CA THR A 367 4.18 -14.42 -12.98
C THR A 367 3.17 -13.61 -12.17
N VAL A 368 1.88 -13.73 -12.49
CA VAL A 368 0.83 -12.92 -11.89
C VAL A 368 0.05 -13.75 -10.87
N ARG A 369 0.00 -13.29 -9.61
CA ARG A 369 -0.93 -13.80 -8.60
C ARG A 369 -2.15 -12.90 -8.52
N ILE A 370 -3.29 -13.35 -9.04
CA ILE A 370 -4.57 -12.64 -8.93
C ILE A 370 -5.30 -13.03 -7.64
N SER A 371 -5.99 -12.06 -7.03
CA SER A 371 -7.00 -12.35 -6.00
C SER A 371 -8.26 -13.01 -6.61
N GLY A 372 -9.00 -13.76 -5.80
CA GLY A 372 -10.29 -14.33 -6.23
C GLY A 372 -11.31 -13.27 -6.67
N PHE A 373 -11.27 -12.07 -6.08
CA PHE A 373 -12.13 -10.96 -6.51
C PHE A 373 -11.71 -10.38 -7.88
N PHE A 374 -10.40 -10.27 -8.14
CA PHE A 374 -9.92 -9.84 -9.46
C PHE A 374 -10.44 -10.76 -10.58
N ARG A 375 -10.40 -12.08 -10.37
CA ARG A 375 -11.00 -13.07 -11.27
C ARG A 375 -12.48 -12.79 -11.55
N ASP A 376 -13.26 -12.53 -10.50
CA ASP A 376 -14.71 -12.34 -10.61
C ASP A 376 -15.07 -11.02 -11.31
N ALA A 377 -14.30 -9.96 -11.07
CA ALA A 377 -14.61 -8.61 -11.54
C ALA A 377 -14.00 -8.26 -12.92
N PHE A 378 -12.85 -8.84 -13.25
CA PHE A 378 -12.05 -8.50 -14.44
C PHE A 378 -11.72 -9.69 -15.35
N PRO A 379 -12.70 -10.53 -15.74
CA PRO A 379 -12.44 -11.69 -16.60
C PRO A 379 -11.89 -11.32 -17.99
N HIS A 380 -12.25 -10.14 -18.51
CA HIS A 380 -11.71 -9.62 -19.77
C HIS A 380 -10.20 -9.35 -19.67
N VAL A 381 -9.77 -8.79 -18.53
CA VAL A 381 -8.35 -8.50 -18.28
C VAL A 381 -7.55 -9.78 -18.14
N LEU A 382 -8.11 -10.83 -17.51
CA LEU A 382 -7.45 -12.14 -17.46
C LEU A 382 -7.13 -12.69 -18.86
N ALA A 383 -8.06 -12.54 -19.80
CA ALA A 383 -7.83 -12.94 -21.18
C ALA A 383 -6.74 -12.08 -21.84
N LEU A 384 -6.74 -10.75 -21.60
CA LEU A 384 -5.73 -9.84 -22.16
C LEU A 384 -4.32 -10.09 -21.60
N LEU A 385 -4.19 -10.33 -20.29
CA LEU A 385 -2.90 -10.68 -19.68
C LEU A 385 -2.34 -11.97 -20.27
N ASP A 386 -3.19 -12.98 -20.45
CA ASP A 386 -2.78 -14.25 -21.05
C ASP A 386 -2.44 -14.09 -22.54
N ASP A 387 -3.20 -13.28 -23.28
CA ASP A 387 -2.91 -12.94 -24.68
C ASP A 387 -1.56 -12.24 -24.81
N ALA A 388 -1.23 -11.30 -23.91
CA ALA A 388 0.05 -10.60 -23.90
C ALA A 388 1.23 -11.58 -23.71
N VAL A 389 1.12 -12.50 -22.75
CA VAL A 389 2.15 -13.52 -22.49
C VAL A 389 2.34 -14.43 -23.70
N GLN A 390 1.24 -14.94 -24.26
CA GLN A 390 1.31 -15.82 -25.44
C GLN A 390 1.87 -15.09 -26.67
N LEU A 391 1.48 -13.82 -26.86
CA LEU A 391 1.95 -12.98 -27.95
C LEU A 391 3.47 -12.83 -27.91
N VAL A 392 4.04 -12.45 -26.77
CA VAL A 392 5.49 -12.25 -26.66
C VAL A 392 6.28 -13.55 -26.60
N ALA A 393 5.73 -14.64 -26.05
CA ALA A 393 6.38 -15.95 -26.08
C ALA A 393 6.56 -16.50 -27.51
N ALA A 394 5.67 -16.11 -28.44
CA ALA A 394 5.69 -16.57 -29.83
C ALA A 394 6.65 -15.80 -30.74
N LEU A 395 7.14 -14.62 -30.33
CA LEU A 395 8.03 -13.77 -31.14
C LEU A 395 9.35 -14.45 -31.45
N ASP A 396 9.92 -14.21 -32.63
CA ASP A 396 11.23 -14.74 -33.03
C ASP A 396 12.36 -13.84 -32.54
N GLU A 397 12.54 -13.79 -31.22
CA GLU A 397 13.58 -13.03 -30.51
C GLU A 397 14.53 -14.01 -29.80
N THR A 398 15.76 -13.57 -29.49
CA THR A 398 16.73 -14.43 -28.77
C THR A 398 16.39 -14.55 -27.29
N ASP A 399 16.92 -15.58 -26.63
CA ASP A 399 16.67 -15.84 -25.21
C ASP A 399 17.17 -14.71 -24.29
N GLU A 400 18.20 -13.98 -24.70
CA GLU A 400 18.73 -12.82 -23.97
C GLU A 400 17.85 -11.57 -24.13
N GLN A 401 17.04 -11.51 -25.18
CA GLN A 401 16.13 -10.39 -25.47
C GLN A 401 14.71 -10.63 -24.97
N ASN A 402 14.31 -11.90 -24.80
CA ASN A 402 12.96 -12.27 -24.43
C ASN A 402 12.94 -13.43 -23.43
N TYR A 403 12.86 -13.07 -22.14
CA TYR A 403 12.89 -14.05 -21.06
C TYR A 403 11.61 -14.88 -21.00
N VAL A 404 10.47 -14.33 -21.43
CA VAL A 404 9.19 -15.07 -21.52
C VAL A 404 9.33 -16.25 -22.49
N ARG A 405 9.86 -15.99 -23.70
CA ARG A 405 10.12 -17.02 -24.70
C ARG A 405 11.14 -18.03 -24.20
N ALA A 406 12.27 -17.57 -23.66
CA ALA A 406 13.33 -18.44 -23.17
C ALA A 406 12.79 -19.46 -22.14
N HIS A 407 12.02 -18.98 -21.17
CA HIS A 407 11.41 -19.84 -20.15
C HIS A 407 10.34 -20.77 -20.73
N ALA A 408 9.47 -20.27 -21.63
CA ALA A 408 8.45 -21.08 -22.26
C ALA A 408 9.05 -22.20 -23.14
N GLN A 409 10.16 -21.94 -23.85
CA GLN A 409 10.84 -22.97 -24.63
C GLN A 409 11.50 -24.02 -23.73
N ALA A 410 12.07 -23.61 -22.59
CA ALA A 410 12.61 -24.54 -21.60
C ALA A 410 11.53 -25.46 -21.01
N ASP A 411 10.40 -24.90 -20.60
CA ASP A 411 9.23 -25.65 -20.12
C ASP A 411 8.69 -26.61 -21.19
N LEU A 412 8.55 -26.12 -22.43
CA LEU A 412 8.11 -26.93 -23.57
C LEU A 412 9.06 -28.10 -23.85
N ALA A 413 10.37 -27.89 -23.72
CA ALA A 413 11.35 -28.96 -23.88
C ALA A 413 11.27 -30.01 -22.75
N GLU A 414 10.88 -29.60 -21.54
CA GLU A 414 10.72 -30.50 -20.38
C GLU A 414 9.48 -31.38 -20.48
N HIS A 415 8.30 -30.80 -20.78
CA HIS A 415 7.04 -31.54 -20.70
C HIS A 415 6.21 -31.58 -22.00
N GLY A 416 6.63 -30.90 -23.07
CA GLY A 416 6.01 -31.00 -24.40
C GLY A 416 4.63 -30.35 -24.55
N ASP A 417 4.20 -29.52 -23.59
CA ASP A 417 2.88 -28.88 -23.58
C ASP A 417 3.02 -27.36 -23.69
N ALA A 418 2.66 -26.83 -24.87
CA ALA A 418 2.80 -25.40 -25.18
C ALA A 418 1.89 -24.50 -24.34
N ARG A 419 0.72 -24.99 -23.92
CA ARG A 419 -0.20 -24.19 -23.10
C ARG A 419 0.30 -24.08 -21.67
N ARG A 420 0.78 -25.19 -21.11
CA ARG A 420 1.42 -25.18 -19.77
C ARG A 420 2.67 -24.31 -19.75
N ALA A 421 3.51 -24.39 -20.79
CA ALA A 421 4.73 -23.59 -20.90
C ALA A 421 4.50 -22.07 -20.90
N THR A 422 3.33 -21.63 -21.36
CA THR A 422 2.91 -20.21 -21.42
C THR A 422 1.94 -19.82 -20.31
N THR A 423 1.77 -20.66 -19.29
CA THR A 423 0.92 -20.37 -18.14
C THR A 423 1.66 -19.48 -17.15
N ARG A 424 1.10 -18.30 -16.84
CA ARG A 424 1.70 -17.29 -15.95
C ARG A 424 0.74 -16.69 -14.92
N ILE A 425 -0.56 -16.92 -15.05
CA ILE A 425 -1.57 -16.29 -14.20
C ILE A 425 -2.15 -17.34 -13.25
N PHE A 426 -1.95 -17.12 -11.95
CA PHE A 426 -2.39 -18.03 -10.89
C PHE A 426 -3.30 -17.28 -9.91
N GLY A 427 -4.27 -17.97 -9.31
CA GLY A 427 -5.20 -17.33 -8.37
C GLY A 427 -5.94 -18.31 -7.47
N SER A 428 -6.86 -17.78 -6.66
CA SER A 428 -7.68 -18.60 -5.76
C SER A 428 -8.42 -19.71 -6.52
N LYS A 429 -8.62 -20.88 -5.91
CA LYS A 429 -9.47 -21.95 -6.45
C LYS A 429 -10.82 -21.42 -6.96
N PRO A 430 -11.37 -21.95 -8.08
CA PRO A 430 -12.70 -21.57 -8.54
C PRO A 430 -13.76 -21.68 -7.45
N GLY A 431 -14.55 -20.61 -7.27
CA GLY A 431 -15.58 -20.52 -6.23
C GLY A 431 -15.08 -20.20 -4.82
N THR A 432 -13.77 -20.05 -4.62
CA THR A 432 -13.17 -19.64 -3.33
C THR A 432 -12.38 -18.32 -3.47
N TYR A 433 -11.89 -17.80 -2.33
CA TYR A 433 -11.22 -16.50 -2.16
C TYR A 433 -10.12 -16.59 -1.11
N GLY A 434 -9.18 -15.64 -1.11
CA GLY A 434 -8.09 -15.56 -0.12
C GLY A 434 -6.83 -16.34 -0.53
N ALA A 435 -5.82 -16.26 0.33
CA ALA A 435 -4.53 -16.93 0.18
C ALA A 435 -4.21 -17.94 1.29
N GLY A 436 -5.02 -18.01 2.35
CA GLY A 436 -4.95 -19.01 3.41
C GLY A 436 -3.92 -18.74 4.51
N LEU A 437 -3.01 -17.77 4.32
CA LEU A 437 -1.91 -17.51 5.25
C LEU A 437 -2.37 -16.80 6.52
N LEU A 438 -3.38 -15.91 6.46
CA LEU A 438 -3.92 -15.30 7.69
C LEU A 438 -4.45 -16.39 8.63
N GLN A 439 -5.27 -17.31 8.12
CA GLN A 439 -5.83 -18.40 8.93
C GLN A 439 -4.72 -19.31 9.49
N LEU A 440 -3.64 -19.52 8.73
CA LEU A 440 -2.48 -20.30 9.18
C LEU A 440 -1.74 -19.60 10.33
N ILE A 441 -1.46 -18.30 10.19
CA ILE A 441 -0.78 -17.49 11.20
C ILE A 441 -1.62 -17.39 12.49
N ASP A 442 -2.94 -17.21 12.36
CA ASP A 442 -3.87 -17.17 13.51
C ASP A 442 -3.96 -18.51 14.23
N SER A 443 -3.94 -19.62 13.49
CA SER A 443 -3.99 -20.97 14.08
C SER A 443 -2.70 -21.41 14.75
N LYS A 444 -1.58 -20.72 14.48
CA LYS A 444 -0.21 -21.04 14.93
C LYS A 444 0.31 -22.41 14.48
N THR A 445 -0.45 -23.18 13.69
CA THR A 445 -0.09 -24.53 13.25
C THR A 445 0.80 -24.53 12.02
N TRP A 446 2.00 -23.98 12.15
CA TRP A 446 3.05 -23.95 11.13
C TRP A 446 4.43 -23.94 11.80
N ARG A 447 5.46 -24.41 11.10
CA ARG A 447 6.84 -24.49 11.61
C ARG A 447 7.87 -23.78 10.75
N GLY A 448 7.67 -23.74 9.44
CA GLY A 448 8.62 -23.11 8.53
C GLY A 448 8.09 -22.97 7.12
N ASP A 449 9.00 -22.64 6.20
CA ASP A 449 8.69 -22.26 4.82
C ASP A 449 7.88 -23.31 4.03
N ASP A 450 8.10 -24.60 4.30
CA ASP A 450 7.36 -25.67 3.62
C ASP A 450 5.85 -25.61 3.91
N ASP A 451 5.46 -25.34 5.17
CA ASP A 451 4.05 -25.22 5.56
C ASP A 451 3.42 -23.97 4.92
N LEU A 452 4.16 -22.84 4.94
CA LEU A 452 3.73 -21.58 4.34
C LEU A 452 3.51 -21.74 2.83
N ALA A 453 4.48 -22.34 2.13
CA ALA A 453 4.43 -22.59 0.70
C ALA A 453 3.33 -23.59 0.33
N GLU A 454 3.12 -24.64 1.14
CA GLU A 454 2.05 -25.61 0.93
C GLU A 454 0.67 -24.95 1.03
N VAL A 455 0.42 -24.17 2.09
CA VAL A 455 -0.86 -23.45 2.23
C VAL A 455 -1.05 -22.45 1.09
N TYR A 456 -0.05 -21.62 0.80
CA TYR A 456 -0.15 -20.64 -0.28
C TYR A 456 -0.43 -21.30 -1.65
N THR A 457 0.22 -22.43 -1.94
CA THR A 457 0.00 -23.22 -3.17
C THR A 457 -1.38 -23.89 -3.17
N ASN A 458 -1.83 -24.43 -2.05
CA ASN A 458 -3.15 -25.08 -1.95
C ASN A 458 -4.30 -24.09 -2.19
N TRP A 459 -4.12 -22.82 -1.82
CA TRP A 459 -5.11 -21.78 -2.06
C TRP A 459 -4.93 -21.10 -3.42
N GLY A 460 -3.72 -20.94 -3.93
CA GLY A 460 -3.38 -20.15 -5.12
C GLY A 460 -2.93 -20.92 -6.37
N GLY A 461 -2.71 -22.23 -6.28
CA GLY A 461 -2.15 -23.08 -7.33
C GLY A 461 -3.12 -23.46 -8.45
N PHE A 462 -3.90 -22.49 -8.92
CA PHE A 462 -4.90 -22.66 -9.98
C PHE A 462 -4.64 -21.67 -11.11
N ALA A 463 -4.50 -22.18 -12.33
CA ALA A 463 -4.13 -21.39 -13.48
C ALA A 463 -5.34 -20.76 -14.17
N TYR A 464 -5.22 -19.49 -14.56
CA TYR A 464 -6.24 -18.72 -15.26
C TYR A 464 -5.72 -18.21 -16.60
N GLY A 465 -6.64 -17.97 -17.53
CA GLY A 465 -6.33 -17.65 -18.93
C GLY A 465 -7.17 -18.47 -19.89
N ARG A 466 -6.94 -18.33 -21.19
CA ARG A 466 -7.68 -19.02 -22.24
C ARG A 466 -7.52 -20.53 -22.10
N GLY A 467 -8.65 -21.21 -21.95
CA GLY A 467 -8.70 -22.67 -21.83
C GLY A 467 -8.17 -23.23 -20.51
N LEU A 468 -7.94 -22.39 -19.50
CA LEU A 468 -7.47 -22.81 -18.17
C LEU A 468 -8.57 -22.72 -17.11
N ASP A 469 -9.35 -21.64 -17.07
CA ASP A 469 -10.54 -21.49 -16.22
C ASP A 469 -10.39 -21.93 -14.74
N GLY A 470 -9.19 -21.80 -14.17
CA GLY A 470 -8.88 -22.18 -12.80
C GLY A 470 -8.63 -23.68 -12.59
N ILE A 471 -8.10 -24.40 -13.60
CA ILE A 471 -7.62 -25.77 -13.40
C ILE A 471 -6.49 -25.81 -12.36
N PRO A 472 -6.39 -26.89 -11.55
CA PRO A 472 -5.23 -27.11 -10.69
C PRO A 472 -3.94 -27.15 -11.51
N ALA A 473 -2.96 -26.34 -11.13
CA ALA A 473 -1.71 -26.15 -11.86
C ALA A 473 -0.53 -25.91 -10.90
N ALA A 474 -0.51 -26.60 -9.76
CA ALA A 474 0.50 -26.42 -8.72
C ALA A 474 1.93 -26.64 -9.25
N ASP A 475 2.14 -27.60 -10.15
CA ASP A 475 3.47 -27.88 -10.70
C ASP A 475 3.94 -26.76 -11.64
N ASP A 476 3.05 -26.23 -12.47
CA ASP A 476 3.34 -25.09 -13.35
C ASP A 476 3.59 -23.81 -12.53
N MET A 477 2.81 -23.61 -11.45
CA MET A 477 3.05 -22.53 -10.48
C MET A 477 4.44 -22.64 -9.86
N ARG A 478 4.82 -23.83 -9.37
CA ARG A 478 6.15 -24.05 -8.78
C ARG A 478 7.27 -23.84 -9.81
N SER A 479 7.08 -24.26 -11.06
CA SER A 479 8.06 -24.00 -12.13
C SER A 479 8.25 -22.50 -12.36
N ALA A 480 7.16 -21.75 -12.51
CA ALA A 480 7.20 -20.30 -12.68
C ALA A 480 7.79 -19.58 -11.45
N TYR A 481 7.40 -19.97 -10.24
CA TYR A 481 7.85 -19.34 -9.00
C TYR A 481 9.35 -19.53 -8.75
N ARG A 482 9.95 -20.67 -9.15
CA ARG A 482 11.41 -20.87 -9.05
C ARG A 482 12.23 -19.83 -9.84
N ARG A 483 11.62 -19.16 -10.81
CA ARG A 483 12.29 -18.18 -11.68
C ARG A 483 12.15 -16.74 -11.19
N ILE A 484 11.27 -16.49 -10.21
CA ILE A 484 11.00 -15.14 -9.70
C ILE A 484 12.29 -14.59 -9.05
N ASN A 485 12.82 -13.52 -9.63
CA ASN A 485 13.92 -12.75 -9.05
C ASN A 485 13.40 -11.63 -8.14
N VAL A 486 12.26 -11.03 -8.50
CA VAL A 486 11.60 -9.97 -7.75
C VAL A 486 10.17 -10.35 -7.46
N ALA A 487 9.79 -10.47 -6.19
CA ALA A 487 8.41 -10.47 -5.75
C ALA A 487 7.99 -9.01 -5.51
N ALA A 488 6.92 -8.57 -6.16
CA ALA A 488 6.45 -7.19 -6.14
C ALA A 488 5.00 -7.09 -5.65
N LYS A 489 4.72 -6.01 -4.93
CA LYS A 489 3.36 -5.56 -4.63
C LYS A 489 3.30 -4.05 -4.59
N ASN A 490 2.24 -3.50 -5.17
CA ASN A 490 2.09 -2.05 -5.25
C ASN A 490 1.28 -1.47 -4.07
N THR A 491 1.60 -0.23 -3.68
CA THR A 491 0.83 0.59 -2.74
C THR A 491 0.28 1.81 -3.48
N ASP A 492 -1.04 1.88 -3.58
CA ASP A 492 -1.80 2.77 -4.47
C ASP A 492 -2.80 3.67 -3.71
N THR A 493 -2.85 3.57 -2.37
CA THR A 493 -3.65 4.41 -1.47
C THR A 493 -2.81 4.80 -0.24
N ARG A 494 -3.14 5.91 0.42
CA ARG A 494 -2.45 6.37 1.65
C ARG A 494 -3.27 6.16 2.93
N GLU A 495 -4.54 5.85 2.77
CA GLU A 495 -5.48 5.64 3.86
C GLU A 495 -5.16 4.38 4.67
N HIS A 496 -4.36 3.45 4.14
CA HIS A 496 -3.79 2.32 4.87
C HIS A 496 -2.38 2.02 4.30
N ASP A 497 -1.54 1.39 5.10
CA ASP A 497 -0.22 0.89 4.70
C ASP A 497 -0.10 -0.65 4.76
N ILE A 498 1.10 -1.17 4.48
CA ILE A 498 1.35 -2.62 4.42
C ILE A 498 1.19 -3.36 5.76
N ALA A 499 1.17 -2.63 6.88
CA ALA A 499 0.94 -3.16 8.22
C ALA A 499 -0.44 -2.75 8.78
N ASP A 500 -1.36 -2.35 7.91
CA ASP A 500 -2.75 -2.06 8.22
C ASP A 500 -3.75 -3.05 7.60
N SER A 501 -3.27 -3.96 6.74
CA SER A 501 -4.09 -5.01 6.12
C SER A 501 -3.29 -6.31 6.00
N ASP A 502 -3.94 -7.42 6.36
CA ASP A 502 -3.35 -8.75 6.26
C ASP A 502 -3.06 -9.18 4.82
N ASP A 503 -3.80 -8.65 3.83
CA ASP A 503 -3.66 -9.07 2.44
C ASP A 503 -2.24 -8.84 1.89
N TYR A 504 -1.52 -7.81 2.35
CA TYR A 504 -0.15 -7.55 1.89
C TYR A 504 0.79 -8.71 2.24
N PHE A 505 0.88 -9.12 3.51
CA PHE A 505 1.75 -10.23 3.89
C PHE A 505 1.24 -11.56 3.30
N GLN A 506 -0.08 -11.73 3.21
CA GLN A 506 -0.65 -12.96 2.64
C GLN A 506 -0.28 -13.16 1.17
N TYR A 507 -0.31 -12.11 0.35
CA TYR A 507 -0.03 -12.21 -1.08
C TYR A 507 1.45 -11.99 -1.42
N HIS A 508 2.02 -10.86 -0.98
CA HIS A 508 3.41 -10.50 -1.23
C HIS A 508 4.36 -11.38 -0.41
N GLY A 509 4.16 -11.42 0.91
CA GLY A 509 4.96 -12.27 1.79
C GLY A 509 4.80 -13.75 1.44
N GLY A 510 3.57 -14.21 1.18
CA GLY A 510 3.31 -15.58 0.74
C GLY A 510 4.03 -15.96 -0.56
N MET A 511 4.17 -15.02 -1.51
CA MET A 511 4.97 -15.23 -2.72
C MET A 511 6.45 -15.39 -2.38
N VAL A 512 7.02 -14.48 -1.57
CA VAL A 512 8.42 -14.54 -1.11
C VAL A 512 8.72 -15.86 -0.38
N ALA A 513 7.88 -16.26 0.58
CA ALA A 513 8.03 -17.51 1.32
C ALA A 513 7.95 -18.75 0.40
N THR A 514 7.04 -18.74 -0.57
CA THR A 514 6.91 -19.84 -1.54
C THR A 514 8.14 -19.95 -2.44
N VAL A 515 8.67 -18.83 -2.92
CA VAL A 515 9.91 -18.84 -3.72
C VAL A 515 11.09 -19.33 -2.87
N ARG A 516 11.20 -18.87 -1.61
CA ARG A 516 12.24 -19.31 -0.67
C ARG A 516 12.16 -20.81 -0.39
N ALA A 517 10.97 -21.37 -0.16
CA ALA A 517 10.78 -22.80 0.02
C ALA A 517 11.22 -23.61 -1.23
N LEU A 518 10.97 -23.10 -2.43
CA LEU A 518 11.26 -23.80 -3.68
C LEU A 518 12.72 -23.73 -4.12
N THR A 519 13.45 -22.67 -3.75
CA THR A 519 14.82 -22.40 -4.23
C THR A 519 15.88 -22.40 -3.13
N GLY A 520 15.46 -22.36 -1.86
CA GLY A 520 16.33 -22.15 -0.70
C GLY A 520 16.81 -20.72 -0.50
N LYS A 521 16.33 -19.75 -1.31
CA LYS A 521 16.70 -18.33 -1.23
C LYS A 521 15.49 -17.43 -1.47
N SER A 522 15.36 -16.35 -0.70
CA SER A 522 14.36 -15.33 -0.98
C SER A 522 14.65 -14.63 -2.32
N PRO A 523 13.61 -14.30 -3.12
CA PRO A 523 13.74 -13.30 -4.16
C PRO A 523 13.93 -11.91 -3.53
N GLU A 524 14.34 -10.93 -4.32
CA GLU A 524 14.18 -9.53 -3.91
C GLU A 524 12.69 -9.23 -3.71
N ALA A 525 12.36 -8.49 -2.67
CA ALA A 525 10.98 -8.14 -2.34
C ALA A 525 10.82 -6.62 -2.46
N TYR A 526 10.05 -6.15 -3.45
CA TYR A 526 9.91 -4.73 -3.76
C TYR A 526 8.46 -4.25 -3.58
N ILE A 527 8.33 -2.97 -3.21
CA ILE A 527 7.08 -2.23 -3.16
C ILE A 527 7.11 -1.11 -4.20
N GLY A 528 6.16 -1.16 -5.14
CA GLY A 528 5.90 -0.06 -6.08
C GLY A 528 4.92 0.94 -5.49
N ASP A 529 5.37 2.14 -5.18
CA ASP A 529 4.54 3.22 -4.64
C ASP A 529 3.96 4.07 -5.77
N SER A 530 2.66 3.89 -6.03
CA SER A 530 1.89 4.63 -7.03
C SER A 530 0.76 5.44 -6.41
N THR A 531 0.80 5.67 -5.09
CA THR A 531 -0.13 6.58 -4.41
C THR A 531 -0.14 7.99 -5.02
N ARG A 532 0.97 8.35 -5.68
CA ARG A 532 1.18 9.56 -6.46
C ARG A 532 1.55 9.17 -7.89
N PRO A 533 0.60 9.18 -8.83
CA PRO A 533 0.82 8.75 -10.22
C PRO A 533 1.99 9.46 -10.92
N GLU A 534 2.25 10.71 -10.55
CA GLU A 534 3.30 11.56 -11.11
C GLU A 534 4.71 11.25 -10.57
N SER A 535 4.82 10.67 -9.37
CA SER A 535 6.09 10.40 -8.68
C SER A 535 6.12 8.96 -8.16
N VAL A 536 6.16 8.03 -9.13
CA VAL A 536 6.26 6.59 -8.87
C VAL A 536 7.65 6.25 -8.35
N ARG A 537 7.71 5.45 -7.29
CA ARG A 537 8.97 5.01 -6.67
C ARG A 537 8.93 3.52 -6.35
N THR A 538 10.08 2.87 -6.52
CA THR A 538 10.28 1.47 -6.08
C THR A 538 11.25 1.43 -4.92
N ARG A 539 10.83 0.76 -3.84
CA ARG A 539 11.66 0.53 -2.65
C ARG A 539 11.64 -0.94 -2.28
N THR A 540 12.63 -1.37 -1.50
CA THR A 540 12.59 -2.73 -0.94
C THR A 540 11.48 -2.83 0.11
N LEU A 541 11.04 -4.05 0.37
CA LEU A 541 10.09 -4.33 1.43
C LEU A 541 10.68 -3.97 2.81
N SER A 542 11.98 -4.12 3.01
CA SER A 542 12.66 -3.71 4.24
C SER A 542 12.60 -2.18 4.41
N GLU A 543 12.89 -1.42 3.35
CA GLU A 543 12.78 0.05 3.32
C GLU A 543 11.34 0.50 3.63
N GLU A 544 10.32 -0.10 3.00
CA GLU A 544 8.92 0.25 3.28
C GLU A 544 8.50 -0.15 4.70
N THR A 545 8.93 -1.31 5.19
CA THR A 545 8.60 -1.77 6.55
C THR A 545 9.18 -0.81 7.59
N ALA A 546 10.45 -0.42 7.44
CA ALA A 546 11.12 0.57 8.28
C ALA A 546 10.44 1.95 8.21
N ARG A 547 10.10 2.40 6.99
CA ARG A 547 9.39 3.67 6.74
C ARG A 547 8.03 3.70 7.44
N VAL A 548 7.20 2.67 7.24
CA VAL A 548 5.90 2.52 7.88
C VAL A 548 6.03 2.42 9.40
N PHE A 549 7.05 1.71 9.87
CA PHE A 549 7.29 1.56 11.31
C PHE A 549 7.50 2.91 11.99
N ARG A 550 8.38 3.75 11.44
CA ARG A 550 8.67 5.07 11.99
C ARG A 550 7.57 6.08 11.71
N ALA A 551 7.07 6.15 10.49
CA ALA A 551 6.09 7.15 10.12
C ALA A 551 4.74 6.93 10.83
N ARG A 552 4.39 5.69 11.18
CA ARG A 552 3.05 5.37 11.69
C ARG A 552 3.02 4.40 12.87
N VAL A 553 3.65 3.22 12.80
CA VAL A 553 3.54 2.16 13.84
C VAL A 553 3.90 2.68 15.23
N VAL A 554 5.09 3.28 15.38
CA VAL A 554 5.56 3.82 16.68
C VAL A 554 5.51 5.35 16.70
N ASN A 555 4.77 5.97 15.79
CA ASN A 555 4.60 7.42 15.77
C ASN A 555 3.67 7.82 16.92
N PRO A 556 4.12 8.68 17.87
CA PRO A 556 3.29 9.11 18.99
C PRO A 556 1.98 9.78 18.56
N ARG A 557 1.96 10.50 17.43
CA ARG A 557 0.73 11.12 16.89
C ARG A 557 -0.31 10.06 16.53
N TRP A 558 0.10 9.00 15.85
CA TRP A 558 -0.80 7.90 15.50
C TRP A 558 -1.27 7.13 16.73
N LEU A 559 -0.37 6.86 17.68
CA LEU A 559 -0.73 6.18 18.93
C LEU A 559 -1.74 7.00 19.74
N ASP A 560 -1.53 8.32 19.88
CA ASP A 560 -2.49 9.23 20.49
C ASP A 560 -3.81 9.25 19.72
N ALA A 561 -3.76 9.20 18.40
CA ALA A 561 -4.95 9.13 17.56
C ALA A 561 -5.77 7.88 17.84
N MET A 562 -5.15 6.71 17.84
CA MET A 562 -5.84 5.46 18.14
C MET A 562 -6.40 5.47 19.57
N ARG A 563 -5.68 6.03 20.55
CA ARG A 563 -6.18 6.17 21.93
C ARG A 563 -7.48 6.98 22.05
N ARG A 564 -7.76 7.90 21.12
CA ARG A 564 -9.04 8.65 21.07
C ARG A 564 -10.24 7.77 20.68
N HIS A 565 -10.03 6.56 20.19
CA HIS A 565 -11.07 5.68 19.65
C HIS A 565 -11.29 4.38 20.45
N GLY A 566 -10.83 4.32 21.70
CA GLY A 566 -11.19 3.24 22.65
C GLY A 566 -10.90 1.84 22.10
N TYR A 567 -11.90 0.95 22.19
CA TYR A 567 -11.78 -0.46 21.80
C TYR A 567 -11.23 -0.66 20.37
N LYS A 568 -11.73 0.11 19.39
CA LYS A 568 -11.30 -0.05 17.99
C LYS A 568 -9.90 0.50 17.77
N GLY A 569 -9.52 1.58 18.46
CA GLY A 569 -8.15 2.07 18.44
C GLY A 569 -7.15 1.05 18.98
N ALA A 570 -7.48 0.40 20.10
CA ALA A 570 -6.69 -0.70 20.65
C ALA A 570 -6.63 -1.91 19.69
N PHE A 571 -7.73 -2.19 18.99
CA PHE A 571 -7.76 -3.22 17.95
C PHE A 571 -6.79 -2.91 16.80
N GLU A 572 -6.74 -1.67 16.30
CA GLU A 572 -5.80 -1.32 15.22
C GLU A 572 -4.34 -1.54 15.64
N MET A 573 -3.99 -1.21 16.89
CA MET A 573 -2.66 -1.49 17.43
C MET A 573 -2.36 -3.00 17.44
N ALA A 574 -3.30 -3.84 17.87
CA ALA A 574 -3.10 -5.29 17.86
C ALA A 574 -3.00 -5.86 16.45
N ALA A 575 -3.87 -5.43 15.53
CA ALA A 575 -3.84 -5.84 14.14
C ALA A 575 -2.51 -5.49 13.46
N THR A 576 -1.96 -4.29 13.72
CA THR A 576 -0.62 -3.92 13.24
C THR A 576 0.46 -4.91 13.71
N VAL A 577 0.43 -5.36 14.97
CA VAL A 577 1.40 -6.34 15.48
C VAL A 577 1.25 -7.69 14.78
N ASP A 578 0.01 -8.17 14.60
CA ASP A 578 -0.28 -9.40 13.87
C ASP A 578 0.20 -9.33 12.41
N TYR A 579 0.03 -8.19 11.75
CA TYR A 579 0.39 -8.03 10.33
C TYR A 579 1.90 -7.88 10.15
N LEU A 580 2.59 -7.15 11.04
CA LEU A 580 4.06 -7.12 11.06
C LEU A 580 4.63 -8.53 11.32
N PHE A 581 4.05 -9.28 12.26
CA PHE A 581 4.42 -10.67 12.51
C PHE A 581 4.19 -11.56 11.28
N GLY A 582 3.03 -11.42 10.61
CA GLY A 582 2.73 -12.18 9.40
C GLY A 582 3.69 -11.88 8.25
N TYR A 583 4.09 -10.62 8.11
CA TYR A 583 5.13 -10.22 7.17
C TYR A 583 6.47 -10.83 7.54
N ASP A 584 6.87 -10.73 8.80
CA ASP A 584 8.14 -11.27 9.26
C ASP A 584 8.21 -12.80 9.09
N ALA A 585 7.15 -13.52 9.45
CA ALA A 585 7.04 -14.96 9.27
C ALA A 585 7.20 -15.38 7.79
N THR A 586 6.84 -14.51 6.86
CA THR A 586 6.89 -14.81 5.42
C THR A 586 8.13 -14.24 4.72
N THR A 587 8.76 -13.19 5.25
CA THR A 587 9.83 -12.47 4.54
C THR A 587 11.08 -12.16 5.38
N ASN A 588 11.06 -12.33 6.71
CA ASN A 588 12.13 -11.97 7.64
C ASN A 588 12.53 -10.48 7.53
N VAL A 589 11.55 -9.57 7.62
CA VAL A 589 11.76 -8.11 7.39
C VAL A 589 11.66 -7.27 8.66
N VAL A 590 11.22 -7.85 9.78
CA VAL A 590 11.12 -7.12 11.04
C VAL A 590 12.38 -7.40 11.86
N ALA A 591 13.16 -6.36 12.12
CA ALA A 591 14.40 -6.51 12.89
C ALA A 591 14.13 -6.56 14.41
N ASP A 592 15.06 -7.17 15.17
CA ASP A 592 14.98 -7.28 16.63
C ASP A 592 14.66 -5.96 17.35
N TRP A 593 15.26 -4.86 16.90
CA TRP A 593 15.03 -3.54 17.50
C TRP A 593 13.59 -3.05 17.32
N MET A 594 12.92 -3.49 16.25
CA MET A 594 11.52 -3.15 15.96
C MET A 594 10.60 -3.91 16.92
N TYR A 595 10.86 -5.20 17.16
CA TYR A 595 10.15 -5.98 18.18
C TYR A 595 10.34 -5.41 19.58
N GLU A 596 11.57 -5.06 19.94
CA GLU A 596 11.88 -4.41 21.22
C GLU A 596 11.07 -3.10 21.36
N LYS A 597 11.08 -2.26 20.31
CA LYS A 597 10.33 -1.00 20.31
C LYS A 597 8.81 -1.21 20.38
N LEU A 598 8.27 -2.24 19.73
CA LEU A 598 6.86 -2.61 19.83
C LEU A 598 6.51 -3.03 21.26
N ALA A 599 7.30 -3.92 21.87
CA ALA A 599 7.09 -4.37 23.24
C ALA A 599 7.11 -3.19 24.21
N GLU A 600 8.12 -2.32 24.11
CA GLU A 600 8.23 -1.10 24.91
C GLU A 600 7.00 -0.19 24.75
N THR A 601 6.60 0.09 23.51
CA THR A 601 5.65 1.16 23.22
C THR A 601 4.19 0.72 23.36
N TYR A 602 3.89 -0.52 22.99
CA TYR A 602 2.50 -1.01 22.92
C TYR A 602 2.08 -1.69 24.23
N VAL A 603 3.00 -2.39 24.88
CA VAL A 603 2.70 -3.24 26.04
C VAL A 603 3.26 -2.70 27.34
N LEU A 604 4.53 -2.25 27.36
CA LEU A 604 5.22 -1.88 28.60
C LEU A 604 5.14 -0.40 28.95
N ASP A 605 4.76 0.46 28.00
CA ASP A 605 4.49 1.87 28.26
C ASP A 605 3.25 2.02 29.16
N GLU A 606 3.42 2.65 30.33
CA GLU A 606 2.37 2.74 31.35
C GLU A 606 1.08 3.39 30.84
N GLN A 607 1.20 4.40 29.96
CA GLN A 607 0.04 5.10 29.41
C GLN A 607 -0.71 4.19 28.43
N ASN A 608 0.01 3.55 27.51
CA ASN A 608 -0.62 2.69 26.51
C ASN A 608 -1.17 1.41 27.12
N GLN A 609 -0.42 0.77 28.03
CA GLN A 609 -0.89 -0.41 28.75
C GLN A 609 -2.21 -0.13 29.46
N LYS A 610 -2.27 0.97 30.24
CA LYS A 610 -3.50 1.37 30.92
C LYS A 610 -4.67 1.61 29.97
N PHE A 611 -4.40 2.27 28.82
CA PHE A 611 -5.42 2.45 27.79
C PHE A 611 -5.94 1.11 27.24
N MET A 612 -5.04 0.19 26.91
CA MET A 612 -5.37 -1.12 26.36
C MET A 612 -6.14 -1.97 27.36
N THR A 613 -5.68 -2.06 28.62
CA THR A 613 -6.39 -2.75 29.71
C THR A 613 -7.82 -2.23 29.88
N GLN A 614 -8.02 -0.91 29.83
CA GLN A 614 -9.35 -0.30 30.00
C GLN A 614 -10.25 -0.45 28.78
N SER A 615 -9.68 -0.38 27.58
CA SER A 615 -10.46 -0.28 26.34
C SER A 615 -10.65 -1.61 25.64
N ASN A 616 -9.63 -2.48 25.65
CA ASN A 616 -9.61 -3.78 25.00
C ASN A 616 -8.50 -4.70 25.59
N PRO A 617 -8.73 -5.34 26.74
CA PRO A 617 -7.75 -6.23 27.37
C PRO A 617 -7.42 -7.47 26.51
N TRP A 618 -8.35 -7.92 25.66
CA TRP A 618 -8.09 -9.01 24.69
C TRP A 618 -7.02 -8.63 23.66
N ALA A 619 -7.03 -7.39 23.18
CA ALA A 619 -6.00 -6.89 22.27
C ALA A 619 -4.63 -6.81 22.97
N LEU A 620 -4.58 -6.37 24.24
CA LEU A 620 -3.33 -6.35 25.01
C LEU A 620 -2.75 -7.76 25.18
N HIS A 621 -3.61 -8.71 25.56
CA HIS A 621 -3.25 -10.11 25.69
C HIS A 621 -2.73 -10.67 24.36
N GLY A 622 -3.43 -10.42 23.25
CA GLY A 622 -3.02 -10.86 21.91
C GLY A 622 -1.66 -10.29 21.47
N ILE A 623 -1.39 -9.01 21.72
CA ILE A 623 -0.08 -8.41 21.42
C ILE A 623 1.03 -9.07 22.24
N ALA A 624 0.83 -9.22 23.55
CA ALA A 624 1.82 -9.86 24.42
C ALA A 624 2.09 -11.31 23.97
N GLU A 625 1.04 -12.06 23.66
CA GLU A 625 1.12 -13.42 23.13
C GLU A 625 1.89 -13.48 21.81
N ARG A 626 1.62 -12.56 20.89
CA ARG A 626 2.25 -12.55 19.56
C ARG A 626 3.74 -12.19 19.63
N LEU A 627 4.11 -11.24 20.48
CA LEU A 627 5.51 -10.88 20.70
C LEU A 627 6.30 -12.02 21.36
N LEU A 628 5.68 -12.74 22.31
CA LEU A 628 6.26 -13.96 22.89
C LEU A 628 6.40 -15.06 21.83
N GLU A 629 5.40 -15.24 20.96
CA GLU A 629 5.46 -16.18 19.84
C GLU A 629 6.62 -15.86 18.87
N ALA A 630 6.86 -14.57 18.57
CA ALA A 630 7.99 -14.16 17.73
C ALA A 630 9.34 -14.56 18.34
N ALA A 631 9.50 -14.40 19.65
CA ALA A 631 10.70 -14.84 20.37
C ALA A 631 10.84 -16.36 20.38
N GLU A 632 9.76 -17.11 20.64
CA GLU A 632 9.77 -18.58 20.63
C GLU A 632 10.11 -19.17 19.26
N ARG A 633 9.72 -18.49 18.18
CA ARG A 633 10.02 -18.87 16.79
C ARG A 633 11.39 -18.41 16.31
N ASN A 634 12.16 -17.68 17.13
CA ASN A 634 13.43 -17.04 16.77
C ASN A 634 13.30 -16.02 15.62
N MET A 635 12.12 -15.42 15.47
CA MET A 635 11.90 -14.27 14.59
C MET A 635 12.37 -12.98 15.27
N TRP A 636 12.20 -12.92 16.60
CA TRP A 636 12.90 -11.98 17.47
C TRP A 636 14.07 -12.73 18.11
N GLU A 637 15.28 -12.54 17.56
CA GLU A 637 16.44 -13.39 17.85
C GLU A 637 17.09 -13.07 19.20
N HIS A 638 17.23 -11.78 19.53
CA HIS A 638 17.93 -11.31 20.73
C HIS A 638 17.05 -10.42 21.63
N PRO A 639 15.90 -10.91 22.11
CA PRO A 639 15.06 -10.16 23.04
C PRO A 639 15.77 -9.89 24.37
N GLU A 640 15.61 -8.68 24.92
CA GLU A 640 16.08 -8.44 26.28
C GLU A 640 15.29 -9.29 27.29
N GLN A 641 15.99 -9.98 28.20
CA GLN A 641 15.33 -10.85 29.18
C GLN A 641 14.31 -10.10 30.03
N LYS A 642 14.61 -8.84 30.38
CA LYS A 642 13.71 -7.97 31.13
C LYS A 642 12.41 -7.70 30.35
N THR A 643 12.51 -7.51 29.04
CA THR A 643 11.36 -7.27 28.16
C THR A 643 10.50 -8.51 28.04
N LEU A 644 11.09 -9.70 27.88
CA LEU A 644 10.34 -10.96 27.91
C LEU A 644 9.62 -11.19 29.25
N ASP A 645 10.29 -10.90 30.37
CA ASP A 645 9.69 -11.05 31.69
C ASP A 645 8.53 -10.06 31.88
N GLY A 646 8.66 -8.83 31.36
CA GLY A 646 7.57 -7.86 31.30
C GLY A 646 6.39 -8.34 30.47
N LEU A 647 6.62 -8.84 29.25
CA LEU A 647 5.57 -9.37 28.38
C LEU A 647 4.82 -10.54 29.04
N ARG A 648 5.55 -11.47 29.68
CA ARG A 648 4.95 -12.59 30.43
C ARG A 648 4.11 -12.12 31.60
N GLN A 649 4.56 -11.09 32.31
CA GLN A 649 3.80 -10.51 33.42
C GLN A 649 2.48 -9.91 32.91
N VAL A 650 2.51 -9.12 31.83
CA VAL A 650 1.28 -8.55 31.25
C VAL A 650 0.35 -9.62 30.70
N TYR A 651 0.90 -10.65 30.06
CA TYR A 651 0.15 -11.81 29.60
C TYR A 651 -0.63 -12.47 30.75
N LEU A 652 0.04 -12.78 31.86
CA LEU A 652 -0.58 -13.39 33.05
C LEU A 652 -1.61 -12.47 33.72
N GLU A 653 -1.32 -11.17 33.84
CA GLU A 653 -2.25 -10.20 34.42
C GLU A 653 -3.53 -10.07 33.60
N THR A 654 -3.39 -9.99 32.27
CA THR A 654 -4.54 -9.90 31.37
C THR A 654 -5.33 -11.21 31.30
N GLU A 655 -4.68 -12.37 31.39
CA GLU A 655 -5.37 -13.67 31.50
C GLU A 655 -6.26 -13.72 32.76
N GLY A 656 -5.74 -13.30 33.93
CA GLY A 656 -6.51 -13.23 35.17
C GLY A 656 -7.74 -12.31 35.07
N GLU A 657 -7.60 -11.15 34.45
CA GLU A 657 -8.72 -10.21 34.22
C GLU A 657 -9.78 -10.78 33.26
N LEU A 658 -9.36 -11.51 32.22
CA LEU A 658 -10.25 -12.07 31.20
C LEU A 658 -10.99 -13.33 31.68
N GLU A 659 -10.34 -14.16 32.50
CA GLU A 659 -10.93 -15.37 33.08
C GLU A 659 -11.79 -15.09 34.32
N GLY A 660 -11.69 -13.88 34.90
CA GLY A 660 -12.56 -13.38 35.95
C GLY A 660 -12.19 -13.79 37.38
N GLU A 661 -10.90 -13.96 37.67
CA GLU A 661 -10.37 -14.16 39.03
C GLU A 661 -10.13 -12.85 39.81
#